data_AF-A0A812QTN8-F1
#
_entry.id   AF-A0A812QTN8-F1
#
_cell.length_a   1.000
_cell.length_b   1.000
_cell.length_c   1.000
_cell.angle_alpha   90.00
_cell.angle_beta   90.00
_cell.angle_gamma   90.00
#
_symmetry.space_group_name_H-M   'P 1'
#
loop_
_entity.id
_entity.type
_entity.pdbx_description
1 polymer ?
#
loop_
_entity_poly.entity_id
_entity_poly.type
_entity_poly.pdbx_seq_one_letter_code
_entity_poly.pdbx_strand_id
1 'polypeptide(L)'
;MSWESCKSYVSKEADIKAEAKLLGVTRPIAHTDRTAMKAAFEKTHYRLEEHLEPSEAYLSAKVEEVEASEITASPLSDVTSRKTSRDSGIQTTVDQNGHVRVVKSKVKGQLPQNTEELRLALKAEGHMWTMLASKFRNISLFRGMGPGVWSDFADYLMGEKVYLMKIPNQYGDNTGVRPPWHVLLQYEFQVRKESIKTSVRENRPLAEVLPEKSRDSEIREQHFISPITLQGVINEGRGNRLRWGQQQQQPPRWQPYQAWSRNTDKGDKGKGKLIDMKGDYKGGKTKTGKGKDKGKRVLTHTPDGRQICYAFNEGTRVRAAAPHVAALAEEGCFIYLRESHATGTLSHILRISMEFKSEPDLGRTRDGQHPASVWQLPELQELVKVSKGVTWALHQCHYGADTPKPTRLATNLPEPSTHESEWPVFDEEGWYVGPLGSCGHHHDRQLQGLEGDQWRTGPSAAYPSAFCFYMAQLCMGARVCAPTLADTADVGHVAHEAERFAAEELATGRPVARTTISTLFSLLPGEPPHKASGSLEGRVFISGIYSKGGLVGLRQNCHLFPFSTQLCNKFIREQAPDHKFSSFILLHNVKADVHKDLGNADTPSLLIGVSSFTNGELWVESPDGNTKMNFKDKIVFGNLHPVCDTKVFFDARNTWHATMPWQGDRLVVAAYNPAFMRNLQPQQLQQLRDLGFPLSLDASAASASSPLPDGLGGSGGVSADQGDQEAGADEAAADESMVVVLGSSKEDAGEEKGEQFDPRYSRALGQPMQCHHEGYTQEFVDGFGLCSPGRWPPEARGHLQTLEERKHVNAIASVLEDLVNDAIGDVKHKSMELALGRLKGSPFSEEQLWRARGRICDVLPAPEAAREIPERQPFMLHMLGQSLKLLGDPDWEVLCQGPESFAEGVPLGCDGELKRTPQVFRARVKSRKLDETDFQPIMQNYSSAEMTQAQLEEKFKQDEALGRMIATTEAAARQEYQEVLVAALGAISKPNGEVRPLHDATHGVRINNRISVPDRLETPGPEEIVELITRAKATKQAAFCISADISAAHRCVKIRKSDWGRLGCKTCSSSQTLWINTVGTFGVSSASYHWSRLFGAIGRWALRILGQKWALQIIYVDDLHVVVVGPDRFKTLWLLLAAYEVAGTPFNHAKFKGGHEAEFVGYFLSYYDSRAGISERRCRWVLDWIAAVERDRWMILGRSLAEFVGRLTFVGRMVGWVRPFLAPLYAWKAFLNRGTTARAPEAVYLSLCYLRDHFEDRC
;
A
#
# COMPACT_ATOMS: atom_id res chain seq x y z
N MET A 1 49.04 -40.13 7.02
CA MET A 1 47.92 -40.75 7.75
C MET A 1 46.99 -39.72 8.39
N SER A 2 47.33 -39.06 9.50
CA SER A 2 46.38 -38.19 10.25
C SER A 2 45.77 -37.05 9.42
N TRP A 3 46.59 -36.32 8.66
CA TRP A 3 46.13 -35.24 7.77
C TRP A 3 45.16 -35.73 6.68
N GLU A 4 45.44 -36.88 6.07
CA GLU A 4 44.57 -37.49 5.06
C GLU A 4 43.28 -38.03 5.66
N SER A 5 43.32 -38.55 6.89
CA SER A 5 42.12 -38.92 7.65
C SER A 5 41.24 -37.70 7.90
N CYS A 6 41.81 -36.56 8.32
CA CYS A 6 41.04 -35.32 8.47
C CYS A 6 40.46 -34.84 7.12
N LYS A 7 41.23 -34.90 6.03
CA LYS A 7 40.75 -34.48 4.71
C LYS A 7 39.62 -35.38 4.17
N SER A 8 39.72 -36.70 4.40
CA SER A 8 38.66 -37.67 4.07
C SER A 8 37.42 -37.51 4.96
N TYR A 9 37.62 -37.19 6.24
CA TYR A 9 36.53 -36.90 7.18
C TYR A 9 35.75 -35.65 6.74
N VAL A 10 36.44 -34.53 6.50
CA VAL A 10 35.81 -33.27 6.06
C VAL A 10 35.09 -33.42 4.72
N SER A 11 35.65 -34.18 3.77
CA SER A 11 34.95 -34.49 2.51
C SER A 11 33.63 -35.21 2.77
N LYS A 12 33.67 -36.33 3.52
CA LYS A 12 32.45 -37.10 3.83
C LYS A 12 31.44 -36.31 4.66
N GLU A 13 31.90 -35.42 5.54
CA GLU A 13 31.01 -34.55 6.32
C GLU A 13 30.30 -33.51 5.44
N ALA A 14 30.97 -33.01 4.39
CA ALA A 14 30.39 -32.16 3.36
C ALA A 14 29.43 -32.94 2.43
N ASP A 15 29.80 -34.16 2.02
CA ASP A 15 28.96 -35.04 1.19
C ASP A 15 27.65 -35.36 1.91
N ILE A 16 27.70 -35.75 3.20
CA ILE A 16 26.51 -36.01 4.04
C ILE A 16 25.68 -34.73 4.25
N LYS A 17 26.32 -33.56 4.38
CA LYS A 17 25.62 -32.26 4.49
C LYS A 17 24.93 -31.88 3.17
N ALA A 18 25.50 -32.23 2.02
CA ALA A 18 24.88 -32.06 0.71
C ALA A 18 23.70 -33.02 0.50
N GLU A 19 23.88 -34.32 0.80
CA GLU A 19 22.84 -35.35 0.66
C GLU A 19 21.62 -35.06 1.55
N ALA A 20 21.83 -34.70 2.82
CA ALA A 20 20.77 -34.31 3.74
C ALA A 20 19.95 -33.11 3.20
N LYS A 21 20.64 -32.09 2.69
CA LYS A 21 20.02 -30.90 2.06
C LYS A 21 19.26 -31.24 0.77
N LEU A 22 19.74 -32.20 -0.02
CA LEU A 22 19.10 -32.70 -1.24
C LEU A 22 17.81 -33.47 -0.95
N LEU A 23 17.82 -34.28 0.12
CA LEU A 23 16.66 -35.06 0.59
C LEU A 23 15.68 -34.25 1.45
N GLY A 24 16.02 -33.01 1.82
CA GLY A 24 15.20 -32.16 2.68
C GLY A 24 15.08 -32.66 4.12
N VAL A 25 16.08 -33.41 4.60
CA VAL A 25 16.14 -33.97 5.96
C VAL A 25 17.27 -33.32 6.75
N THR A 26 17.08 -33.20 8.06
CA THR A 26 18.09 -32.68 8.99
C THR A 26 19.35 -33.54 8.98
N ARG A 27 20.53 -32.90 8.96
CA ARG A 27 21.83 -33.60 8.94
C ARG A 27 22.06 -34.38 10.25
N PRO A 28 22.20 -35.72 10.24
CA PRO A 28 22.47 -36.47 11.47
C PRO A 28 23.86 -36.12 12.02
N ILE A 29 23.94 -35.81 13.32
CA ILE A 29 25.23 -35.58 14.00
C ILE A 29 26.05 -36.88 14.05
N ALA A 30 27.36 -36.78 13.88
CA ALA A 30 28.27 -37.92 14.06
C ALA A 30 28.12 -38.56 15.45
N HIS A 31 28.10 -39.90 15.51
CA HIS A 31 27.94 -40.63 16.78
C HIS A 31 29.01 -40.27 17.81
N THR A 32 30.23 -39.95 17.37
CA THR A 32 31.32 -39.43 18.19
C THR A 32 30.94 -38.13 18.90
N ASP A 33 30.40 -37.15 18.17
CA ASP A 33 30.00 -35.85 18.69
C ASP A 33 28.82 -35.97 19.66
N ARG A 34 27.81 -36.78 19.32
CA ARG A 34 26.68 -37.04 20.23
C ARG A 34 27.14 -37.72 21.52
N THR A 35 28.06 -38.69 21.42
CA THR A 35 28.65 -39.35 22.60
C THR A 35 29.50 -38.38 23.42
N ALA A 36 30.28 -37.50 22.76
CA ALA A 36 31.11 -36.51 23.44
C ALA A 36 30.28 -35.44 24.16
N MET A 37 29.21 -34.93 23.54
CA MET A 37 28.28 -33.98 24.18
C MET A 37 27.55 -34.63 25.37
N LYS A 38 27.10 -35.89 25.24
CA LYS A 38 26.51 -36.63 26.36
C LYS A 38 27.53 -36.83 27.49
N ALA A 39 28.73 -37.32 27.19
CA ALA A 39 29.78 -37.53 28.18
C ALA A 39 30.21 -36.22 28.87
N ALA A 40 30.22 -35.09 28.17
CA ALA A 40 30.52 -33.78 28.76
C ALA A 40 29.42 -33.32 29.74
N PHE A 41 28.14 -33.55 29.40
CA PHE A 41 27.02 -33.31 30.31
C PHE A 41 27.10 -34.23 31.55
N GLU A 42 27.23 -35.54 31.33
CA GLU A 42 27.23 -36.54 32.41
C GLU A 42 28.43 -36.41 33.36
N LYS A 43 29.59 -35.94 32.85
CA LYS A 43 30.77 -35.62 33.66
C LYS A 43 30.60 -34.39 34.56
N THR A 44 29.75 -33.44 34.16
CA THR A 44 29.64 -32.11 34.81
C THR A 44 28.39 -31.95 35.66
N HIS A 45 27.35 -32.77 35.40
CA HIS A 45 26.06 -32.69 36.07
C HIS A 45 25.64 -34.05 36.65
N TYR A 46 24.95 -34.88 35.86
CA TYR A 46 24.45 -36.18 36.26
C TYR A 46 24.16 -37.05 35.03
N ARG A 47 24.04 -38.37 35.24
CA ARG A 47 23.76 -39.35 34.19
C ARG A 47 22.41 -39.06 33.52
N LEU A 48 22.37 -39.02 32.20
CA LEU A 48 21.17 -38.77 31.42
C LEU A 48 20.41 -40.07 31.17
N GLU A 49 19.24 -40.16 31.79
CA GLU A 49 18.23 -41.18 31.49
C GLU A 49 17.60 -40.98 30.11
N GLU A 50 17.22 -42.08 29.45
CA GLU A 50 16.72 -42.09 28.07
C GLU A 50 15.42 -41.27 27.87
N HIS A 51 14.68 -41.00 28.94
CA HIS A 51 13.47 -40.17 28.89
C HIS A 51 13.75 -38.66 28.92
N LEU A 52 14.98 -38.26 29.30
CA LEU A 52 15.48 -36.89 29.39
C LEU A 52 16.70 -36.59 28.50
N GLU A 53 17.30 -37.62 27.88
CA GLU A 53 18.24 -37.48 26.76
C GLU A 53 17.46 -36.94 25.55
N PRO A 54 17.86 -35.80 24.92
CA PRO A 54 17.18 -35.29 23.74
C PRO A 54 17.30 -36.26 22.56
N SER A 55 16.29 -36.29 21.68
CA SER A 55 16.30 -37.19 20.53
C SER A 55 17.42 -36.81 19.56
N GLU A 56 17.97 -37.82 18.87
CA GLU A 56 19.04 -37.61 17.89
C GLU A 56 18.61 -36.66 16.75
N ALA A 57 17.35 -36.74 16.33
CA ALA A 57 16.78 -35.82 15.33
C ALA A 57 16.65 -34.38 15.87
N TYR A 58 16.20 -34.18 17.11
CA TYR A 58 16.01 -32.85 17.68
C TYR A 58 17.35 -32.16 17.98
N LEU A 59 18.31 -32.89 18.57
CA LEU A 59 19.66 -32.39 18.78
C LEU A 59 20.34 -32.03 17.45
N SER A 60 20.13 -32.85 16.40
CA SER A 60 20.65 -32.58 15.05
C SER A 60 20.10 -31.29 14.45
N ALA A 61 18.78 -31.05 14.59
CA ALA A 61 18.16 -29.82 14.08
C ALA A 61 18.74 -28.57 14.75
N LYS A 62 18.96 -28.63 16.07
CA LYS A 62 19.54 -27.50 16.82
C LYS A 62 21.04 -27.32 16.60
N VAL A 63 21.80 -28.37 16.32
CA VAL A 63 23.18 -28.24 15.80
C VAL A 63 23.18 -27.51 14.45
N GLU A 64 22.24 -27.84 13.55
CA GLU A 64 22.13 -27.21 12.24
C GLU A 64 21.71 -25.73 12.33
N GLU A 65 20.76 -25.36 13.19
CA GLU A 65 20.42 -23.96 13.50
C GLU A 65 21.63 -23.16 14.03
N VAL A 66 22.44 -23.76 14.91
CA VAL A 66 23.63 -23.11 15.49
C VAL A 66 24.75 -22.97 14.46
N GLU A 67 24.98 -23.98 13.60
CA GLU A 67 25.92 -23.90 12.48
C GLU A 67 25.50 -22.85 11.44
N ALA A 68 24.19 -22.62 11.26
CA ALA A 68 23.64 -21.60 10.37
C ALA A 68 23.59 -20.19 10.96
N SER A 69 23.83 -20.03 12.28
CA SER A 69 23.55 -18.81 13.06
C SER A 69 22.06 -18.39 13.11
N GLU A 70 21.13 -19.28 12.73
CA GLU A 70 19.67 -19.07 12.75
C GLU A 70 19.05 -19.68 14.02
N ILE A 71 19.60 -19.37 15.20
CA ILE A 71 19.21 -19.98 16.47
C ILE A 71 17.81 -19.49 16.90
N THR A 72 16.84 -20.41 17.02
CA THR A 72 15.45 -20.08 17.39
C THR A 72 14.90 -20.91 18.55
N ALA A 73 13.80 -20.44 19.16
CA ALA A 73 13.01 -21.23 20.11
C ALA A 73 12.11 -22.24 19.37
N SER A 74 12.19 -23.53 19.72
CA SER A 74 11.25 -24.53 19.19
C SER A 74 9.96 -24.62 20.03
N PRO A 75 8.79 -24.84 19.41
CA PRO A 75 7.57 -25.13 20.15
C PRO A 75 7.71 -26.48 20.87
N LEU A 76 7.01 -26.65 22.00
CA LEU A 76 7.10 -27.88 22.81
C LEU A 76 6.61 -29.15 22.08
N SER A 77 5.91 -29.02 20.94
CA SER A 77 5.59 -30.16 20.06
C SER A 77 6.79 -30.73 19.31
N ASP A 78 7.89 -29.98 19.21
CA ASP A 78 9.04 -30.33 18.41
C ASP A 78 10.23 -30.74 19.31
N VAL A 79 10.19 -30.36 20.60
CA VAL A 79 11.06 -30.88 21.67
C VAL A 79 10.76 -32.37 21.89
N THR A 80 11.71 -33.24 21.56
CA THR A 80 11.55 -34.70 21.74
C THR A 80 12.75 -35.29 22.46
N SER A 81 12.49 -36.31 23.29
CA SER A 81 13.50 -37.11 23.98
C SER A 81 13.67 -38.47 23.30
N ARG A 82 14.77 -39.15 23.59
CA ARG A 82 15.11 -40.45 23.00
C ARG A 82 14.04 -41.53 23.26
N LYS A 83 13.40 -41.54 24.43
CA LYS A 83 12.25 -42.42 24.75
C LYS A 83 10.94 -42.02 24.02
N THR A 84 10.77 -40.76 23.64
CA THR A 84 9.53 -40.26 23.00
C THR A 84 9.60 -40.18 21.48
N SER A 85 10.82 -40.20 20.92
CA SER A 85 11.11 -40.33 19.49
C SER A 85 10.67 -41.69 18.95
N ARG A 86 9.46 -41.76 18.40
CA ARG A 86 9.04 -42.89 17.54
C ARG A 86 9.87 -42.89 16.26
N ASP A 87 10.10 -44.08 15.67
CA ASP A 87 10.79 -44.20 14.40
C ASP A 87 10.14 -43.35 13.30
N SER A 88 10.96 -42.72 12.46
CA SER A 88 10.49 -41.74 11.48
C SER A 88 9.69 -42.43 10.38
N GLY A 89 8.35 -42.31 10.46
CA GLY A 89 7.45 -42.79 9.42
C GLY A 89 7.83 -42.21 8.07
N ILE A 90 8.27 -43.08 7.16
CA ILE A 90 8.52 -42.73 5.76
C ILE A 90 7.16 -42.57 5.09
N GLN A 91 6.80 -41.33 4.78
CA GLN A 91 5.60 -41.01 4.02
C GLN A 91 5.99 -40.84 2.55
N THR A 92 5.77 -41.89 1.77
CA THR A 92 5.88 -41.86 0.31
C THR A 92 4.68 -41.14 -0.29
N THR A 93 4.81 -39.85 -0.56
CA THR A 93 3.80 -39.09 -1.31
C THR A 93 4.14 -39.12 -2.80
N VAL A 94 3.23 -39.62 -3.63
CA VAL A 94 3.36 -39.50 -5.09
C VAL A 94 2.91 -38.09 -5.48
N ASP A 95 3.73 -37.36 -6.25
CA ASP A 95 3.36 -36.04 -6.73
C ASP A 95 2.45 -36.10 -7.97
N GLN A 96 1.96 -34.94 -8.44
CA GLN A 96 1.07 -34.84 -9.60
C GLN A 96 1.72 -35.28 -10.92
N ASN A 97 3.04 -35.52 -10.93
CA ASN A 97 3.81 -35.99 -12.09
C ASN A 97 4.16 -37.49 -11.97
N GLY A 98 3.70 -38.18 -10.93
CA GLY A 98 3.92 -39.61 -10.72
C GLY A 98 5.21 -39.98 -9.97
N HIS A 99 5.99 -39.02 -9.48
CA HIS A 99 7.23 -39.33 -8.77
C HIS A 99 6.99 -39.66 -7.30
N VAL A 100 7.57 -40.77 -6.82
CA VAL A 100 7.49 -41.22 -5.43
C VAL A 100 8.41 -40.37 -4.55
N ARG A 101 7.85 -39.37 -3.87
CA ARG A 101 8.59 -38.48 -2.96
C ARG A 101 8.69 -39.11 -1.57
N VAL A 102 9.88 -39.58 -1.22
CA VAL A 102 10.17 -40.28 0.05
C VAL A 102 10.38 -39.26 1.17
N VAL A 103 9.31 -38.75 1.78
CA VAL A 103 9.41 -37.76 2.86
C VAL A 103 9.41 -38.46 4.22
N LYS A 104 10.51 -38.41 4.96
CA LYS A 104 10.48 -38.76 6.40
C LYS A 104 9.65 -37.71 7.14
N SER A 105 8.54 -38.13 7.74
CA SER A 105 7.69 -37.23 8.53
C SER A 105 8.47 -36.70 9.73
N LYS A 106 8.45 -35.38 9.96
CA LYS A 106 9.02 -34.78 11.17
C LYS A 106 8.23 -35.29 12.37
N VAL A 107 8.88 -36.11 13.20
CA VAL A 107 8.27 -36.74 14.38
C VAL A 107 8.00 -35.68 15.44
N LYS A 108 6.79 -35.11 15.41
CA LYS A 108 6.32 -34.21 16.46
C LYS A 108 6.00 -35.01 17.71
N GLY A 109 6.55 -34.56 18.84
CA GLY A 109 6.14 -34.99 20.17
C GLY A 109 4.70 -34.56 20.46
N GLN A 110 4.10 -35.19 21.47
CA GLN A 110 2.83 -34.75 22.00
C GLN A 110 3.05 -33.48 22.83
N LEU A 111 2.24 -32.45 22.61
CA LEU A 111 2.21 -31.26 23.45
C LEU A 111 1.87 -31.66 24.90
N PRO A 112 2.60 -31.17 25.92
CA PRO A 112 2.31 -31.48 27.31
C PRO A 112 0.85 -31.18 27.68
N GLN A 113 0.22 -32.08 28.43
CA GLN A 113 -1.17 -31.97 28.89
C GLN A 113 -1.28 -31.74 30.40
N ASN A 114 -0.18 -31.92 31.14
CA ASN A 114 -0.11 -31.70 32.58
C ASN A 114 1.26 -31.14 33.01
N THR A 115 1.36 -30.82 34.31
CA THR A 115 2.49 -30.12 34.94
C THR A 115 3.80 -30.90 34.84
N GLU A 116 3.73 -32.22 34.96
CA GLU A 116 4.92 -33.07 34.97
C GLU A 116 5.42 -33.35 33.55
N GLU A 117 4.52 -33.52 32.58
CA GLU A 117 4.90 -33.52 31.16
C GLU A 117 5.55 -32.18 30.73
N LEU A 118 5.07 -31.05 31.24
CA LEU A 118 5.67 -29.74 30.96
C LEU A 118 7.06 -29.61 31.58
N ARG A 119 7.24 -30.02 32.85
CA ARG A 119 8.56 -30.09 33.50
C ARG A 119 9.51 -31.02 32.75
N LEU A 120 9.07 -32.21 32.34
CA LEU A 120 9.89 -33.16 31.59
C LEU A 120 10.30 -32.62 30.22
N ALA A 121 9.41 -31.93 29.50
CA ALA A 121 9.72 -31.29 28.23
C ALA A 121 10.73 -30.15 28.38
N LEU A 122 10.52 -29.23 29.34
CA LEU A 122 11.44 -28.12 29.62
C LEU A 122 12.81 -28.62 30.14
N LYS A 123 12.84 -29.73 30.87
CA LYS A 123 14.08 -30.38 31.31
C LYS A 123 14.85 -31.02 30.15
N ALA A 124 14.17 -31.71 29.24
CA ALA A 124 14.79 -32.26 28.02
C ALA A 124 15.32 -31.14 27.08
N GLU A 125 14.58 -30.03 26.96
CA GLU A 125 15.01 -28.81 26.26
C GLU A 125 16.27 -28.22 26.93
N GLY A 126 16.28 -28.04 28.25
CA GLY A 126 17.46 -27.55 28.97
C GLY A 126 18.69 -28.47 28.87
N HIS A 127 18.48 -29.78 28.82
CA HIS A 127 19.55 -30.74 28.54
C HIS A 127 20.11 -30.57 27.12
N MET A 128 19.26 -30.35 26.13
CA MET A 128 19.66 -30.07 24.75
C MET A 128 20.51 -28.79 24.67
N TRP A 129 20.07 -27.66 25.24
CA TRP A 129 20.85 -26.42 25.27
C TRP A 129 22.19 -26.58 26.02
N THR A 130 22.24 -27.38 27.09
CA THR A 130 23.48 -27.68 27.81
C THR A 130 24.43 -28.60 27.03
N MET A 131 23.89 -29.59 26.31
CA MET A 131 24.70 -30.46 25.44
C MET A 131 25.33 -29.65 24.29
N LEU A 132 24.58 -28.75 23.66
CA LEU A 132 25.11 -27.81 22.67
C LEU A 132 26.22 -26.91 23.25
N ALA A 133 26.03 -26.38 24.46
CA ALA A 133 27.03 -25.55 25.14
C ALA A 133 28.39 -26.26 25.30
N SER A 134 28.38 -27.59 25.48
CA SER A 134 29.61 -28.38 25.58
C SER A 134 30.42 -28.45 24.28
N LYS A 135 29.75 -28.33 23.12
CA LYS A 135 30.34 -28.30 21.77
C LYS A 135 30.67 -26.85 21.32
N PHE A 136 29.72 -25.93 21.45
CA PHE A 136 29.78 -24.56 20.93
C PHE A 136 30.26 -23.52 21.95
N ARG A 137 31.35 -23.84 22.67
CA ARG A 137 31.88 -23.05 23.80
C ARG A 137 32.24 -21.59 23.47
N ASN A 138 32.46 -21.28 22.20
CA ASN A 138 32.85 -19.95 21.73
C ASN A 138 31.66 -19.01 21.48
N ILE A 139 30.42 -19.52 21.51
CA ILE A 139 29.20 -18.71 21.29
C ILE A 139 28.66 -18.24 22.64
N SER A 140 28.55 -16.92 22.79
CA SER A 140 28.09 -16.19 23.99
C SER A 140 26.81 -16.74 24.61
N LEU A 141 25.81 -17.06 23.78
CA LEU A 141 24.49 -17.58 24.15
C LEU A 141 24.57 -18.79 25.08
N PHE A 142 25.58 -19.65 24.91
CA PHE A 142 25.79 -20.86 25.70
C PHE A 142 26.61 -20.66 26.99
N ARG A 143 27.16 -19.47 27.24
CA ARG A 143 27.97 -19.19 28.43
C ARG A 143 27.11 -19.38 29.69
N GLY A 144 27.62 -20.11 30.68
CA GLY A 144 26.88 -20.41 31.91
C GLY A 144 25.62 -21.28 31.74
N MET A 145 25.37 -21.83 30.54
CA MET A 145 24.21 -22.69 30.29
C MET A 145 24.32 -24.01 31.08
N GLY A 146 23.23 -24.40 31.74
CA GLY A 146 23.14 -25.63 32.51
C GLY A 146 21.70 -26.02 32.84
N PRO A 147 21.46 -27.25 33.34
CA PRO A 147 20.12 -27.77 33.58
C PRO A 147 19.34 -27.05 34.71
N GLY A 148 20.03 -26.30 35.57
CA GLY A 148 19.42 -25.48 36.63
C GLY A 148 18.51 -24.40 36.07
N VAL A 149 19.01 -23.58 35.13
CA VAL A 149 18.28 -22.44 34.52
C VAL A 149 16.89 -22.84 34.00
N TRP A 150 16.79 -24.02 33.40
CA TRP A 150 15.57 -24.57 32.82
C TRP A 150 14.63 -25.20 33.86
N SER A 151 15.19 -25.67 34.98
CA SER A 151 14.42 -26.10 36.14
C SER A 151 13.82 -24.88 36.87
N ASP A 152 14.62 -23.82 37.07
CA ASP A 152 14.19 -22.56 37.66
C ASP A 152 13.08 -21.88 36.82
N PHE A 153 13.19 -21.94 35.49
CA PHE A 153 12.16 -21.46 34.57
C PHE A 153 10.87 -22.29 34.65
N ALA A 154 10.98 -23.62 34.70
CA ALA A 154 9.82 -24.49 34.88
C ALA A 154 9.12 -24.22 36.22
N ASP A 155 9.86 -24.07 37.32
CA ASP A 155 9.27 -23.79 38.63
C ASP A 155 8.77 -22.34 38.79
N TYR A 156 9.29 -21.38 38.00
CA TYR A 156 8.64 -20.07 37.84
C TYR A 156 7.25 -20.20 37.18
N LEU A 157 7.15 -20.91 36.06
CA LEU A 157 5.87 -21.16 35.37
C LEU A 157 4.88 -21.96 36.24
N MET A 158 5.40 -22.87 37.07
CA MET A 158 4.59 -23.64 38.01
C MET A 158 4.30 -22.91 39.34
N GLY A 159 4.89 -21.74 39.57
CA GLY A 159 4.83 -21.00 40.82
C GLY A 159 3.62 -20.06 40.99
N GLU A 160 3.61 -19.34 42.11
CA GLU A 160 2.49 -18.49 42.57
C GLU A 160 2.25 -17.21 41.71
N LYS A 161 3.07 -16.98 40.68
CA LYS A 161 2.90 -15.87 39.73
C LYS A 161 2.26 -16.30 38.41
N VAL A 162 2.15 -17.61 38.15
CA VAL A 162 1.73 -18.15 36.85
C VAL A 162 0.72 -19.28 37.05
N TYR A 163 1.13 -20.55 37.15
CA TYR A 163 0.15 -21.65 37.23
C TYR A 163 -0.57 -21.77 38.59
N LEU A 164 0.10 -21.46 39.69
CA LEU A 164 -0.48 -21.51 41.05
C LEU A 164 -0.87 -20.11 41.55
N MET A 165 -1.35 -19.25 40.65
CA MET A 165 -1.64 -17.85 40.94
C MET A 165 -2.70 -17.71 42.04
N LYS A 166 -2.35 -17.00 43.12
CA LYS A 166 -3.27 -16.66 44.20
C LYS A 166 -3.93 -15.31 43.89
N ILE A 167 -5.26 -15.28 43.88
CA ILE A 167 -6.05 -14.05 43.74
C ILE A 167 -6.74 -13.82 45.09
N PRO A 168 -6.55 -12.65 45.74
CA PRO A 168 -7.29 -12.28 46.94
C PRO A 168 -8.78 -12.20 46.63
N ASN A 169 -9.62 -12.87 47.43
CA ASN A 169 -11.06 -12.73 47.33
C ASN A 169 -11.54 -11.50 48.15
N GLN A 170 -12.82 -11.15 47.97
CA GLN A 170 -13.47 -9.99 48.61
C GLN A 170 -13.54 -10.02 50.16
N TYR A 171 -13.07 -11.09 50.80
CA TYR A 171 -12.95 -11.24 52.26
C TYR A 171 -11.48 -11.29 52.74
N GLY A 172 -10.51 -11.13 51.84
CA GLY A 172 -9.06 -11.14 52.13
C GLY A 172 -8.38 -12.51 52.01
N ASP A 173 -9.14 -13.59 51.78
CA ASP A 173 -8.59 -14.94 51.64
C ASP A 173 -8.03 -15.18 50.22
N ASN A 174 -6.84 -15.79 50.14
CA ASN A 174 -6.15 -16.05 48.87
C ASN A 174 -6.67 -17.31 48.17
N THR A 175 -7.64 -17.14 47.27
CA THR A 175 -8.12 -18.21 46.38
C THR A 175 -7.12 -18.51 45.27
N GLY A 176 -6.64 -19.76 45.20
CA GLY A 176 -5.77 -20.23 44.12
C GLY A 176 -6.53 -20.47 42.82
N VAL A 177 -6.18 -19.73 41.77
CA VAL A 177 -6.77 -19.81 40.43
C VAL A 177 -5.73 -20.33 39.44
N ARG A 178 -6.08 -21.38 38.69
CA ARG A 178 -5.20 -21.98 37.68
C ARG A 178 -5.57 -21.45 36.28
N PRO A 179 -4.59 -21.03 35.46
CA PRO A 179 -4.83 -20.53 34.12
C PRO A 179 -5.29 -21.64 33.16
N PRO A 180 -6.01 -21.30 32.08
CA PRO A 180 -6.28 -22.24 30.98
C PRO A 180 -4.96 -22.76 30.40
N TRP A 181 -4.84 -24.09 30.27
CA TRP A 181 -3.57 -24.76 29.96
C TRP A 181 -2.91 -24.29 28.65
N HIS A 182 -3.72 -23.95 27.63
CA HIS A 182 -3.22 -23.42 26.36
C HIS A 182 -2.60 -22.01 26.50
N VAL A 183 -3.08 -21.17 27.42
CA VAL A 183 -2.50 -19.85 27.69
C VAL A 183 -1.15 -19.98 28.38
N LEU A 184 -1.02 -20.92 29.33
CA LEU A 184 0.28 -21.23 29.96
C LEU A 184 1.33 -21.62 28.90
N LEU A 185 0.97 -22.54 28.01
CA LEU A 185 1.86 -23.02 26.93
C LEU A 185 2.19 -21.94 25.89
N GLN A 186 1.28 -20.97 25.66
CA GLN A 186 1.53 -19.84 24.77
C GLN A 186 2.49 -18.81 25.41
N TYR A 187 2.31 -18.51 26.70
CA TYR A 187 3.21 -17.63 27.46
C TYR A 187 4.62 -18.21 27.58
N GLU A 188 4.71 -19.49 27.98
CA GLU A 188 5.93 -20.32 28.01
C GLU A 188 6.78 -20.10 26.74
N PHE A 189 6.18 -20.36 25.58
CA PHE A 189 6.89 -20.29 24.30
C PHE A 189 7.35 -18.87 23.94
N GLN A 190 6.55 -17.84 24.23
CA GLN A 190 6.92 -16.45 23.92
C GLN A 190 8.04 -15.94 24.82
N VAL A 191 8.08 -16.32 26.11
CA VAL A 191 9.21 -16.01 26.99
C VAL A 191 10.50 -16.60 26.43
N ARG A 192 10.54 -17.90 26.07
CA ARG A 192 11.74 -18.51 25.46
C ARG A 192 12.14 -17.87 24.14
N LYS A 193 11.16 -17.54 23.29
CA LYS A 193 11.39 -16.93 21.97
C LYS A 193 12.04 -15.56 22.10
N GLU A 194 11.50 -14.68 22.95
CA GLU A 194 12.09 -13.36 23.16
C GLU A 194 13.41 -13.44 23.94
N SER A 195 13.60 -14.44 24.82
CA SER A 195 14.88 -14.71 25.47
C SER A 195 15.98 -15.07 24.47
N ILE A 196 15.74 -16.05 23.58
CA ILE A 196 16.73 -16.47 22.57
C ILE A 196 17.02 -15.34 21.59
N LYS A 197 15.98 -14.63 21.13
CA LYS A 197 16.11 -13.45 20.26
C LYS A 197 16.93 -12.33 20.90
N THR A 198 16.72 -12.05 22.19
CA THR A 198 17.51 -11.07 22.96
C THR A 198 18.96 -11.54 23.11
N SER A 199 19.20 -12.80 23.50
CA SER A 199 20.54 -13.39 23.59
C SER A 199 21.32 -13.34 22.28
N VAL A 200 20.69 -13.63 21.14
CA VAL A 200 21.35 -13.52 19.82
C VAL A 200 21.61 -12.06 19.46
N ARG A 201 20.61 -11.17 19.59
CA ARG A 201 20.70 -9.74 19.22
C ARG A 201 21.76 -8.98 20.02
N GLU A 202 21.81 -9.21 21.33
CA GLU A 202 22.69 -8.48 22.26
C GLU A 202 23.97 -9.26 22.58
N ASN A 203 24.18 -10.42 21.96
CA ASN A 203 25.34 -11.28 22.20
C ASN A 203 25.47 -11.72 23.69
N ARG A 204 24.32 -11.90 24.37
CA ARG A 204 24.19 -12.13 25.82
C ARG A 204 23.91 -13.61 26.17
N PRO A 205 24.40 -14.13 27.30
CA PRO A 205 24.16 -15.53 27.70
C PRO A 205 22.68 -15.82 27.98
N LEU A 206 22.13 -16.89 27.39
CA LEU A 206 20.73 -17.29 27.60
C LEU A 206 20.45 -17.73 29.05
N ALA A 207 21.50 -18.14 29.77
CA ALA A 207 21.44 -18.42 31.21
C ALA A 207 21.04 -17.19 32.06
N GLU A 208 21.37 -15.98 31.59
CA GLU A 208 21.03 -14.72 32.25
C GLU A 208 19.70 -14.15 31.72
N VAL A 209 19.50 -14.23 30.39
CA VAL A 209 18.37 -13.61 29.71
C VAL A 209 17.05 -14.37 29.92
N LEU A 210 17.06 -15.70 30.06
CA LEU A 210 15.83 -16.47 30.29
C LEU A 210 15.17 -16.14 31.65
N PRO A 211 15.90 -16.11 32.80
CA PRO A 211 15.35 -15.62 34.07
C PRO A 211 14.93 -14.14 34.05
N GLU A 212 15.63 -13.29 33.29
CA GLU A 212 15.27 -11.88 33.08
C GLU A 212 13.90 -11.76 32.39
N LYS A 213 13.76 -12.34 31.20
CA LYS A 213 12.54 -12.27 30.38
C LYS A 213 11.37 -13.07 30.95
N SER A 214 11.63 -14.03 31.84
CA SER A 214 10.59 -14.67 32.66
C SER A 214 9.90 -13.69 33.61
N ARG A 215 10.65 -12.71 34.15
CA ARG A 215 10.17 -11.72 35.12
C ARG A 215 9.60 -10.46 34.46
N ASP A 216 9.69 -10.38 33.14
CA ASP A 216 9.23 -9.27 32.33
C ASP A 216 7.70 -9.10 32.43
N SER A 217 7.27 -7.94 32.94
CA SER A 217 5.86 -7.64 33.16
C SER A 217 5.10 -7.39 31.86
N GLU A 218 5.75 -6.89 30.81
CA GLU A 218 5.10 -6.62 29.52
C GLU A 218 4.74 -7.93 28.81
N ILE A 219 5.70 -8.87 28.76
CA ILE A 219 5.48 -10.20 28.18
C ILE A 219 4.42 -10.98 28.97
N ARG A 220 4.40 -10.84 30.31
CA ARG A 220 3.39 -11.47 31.18
C ARG A 220 2.00 -10.83 31.02
N GLU A 221 1.91 -9.52 30.87
CA GLU A 221 0.62 -8.85 30.67
C GLU A 221 0.04 -9.22 29.29
N GLN A 222 0.82 -9.03 28.23
CA GLN A 222 0.38 -9.21 26.84
C GLN A 222 0.08 -10.67 26.45
N HIS A 223 0.78 -11.65 27.04
CA HIS A 223 0.69 -13.05 26.61
C HIS A 223 0.18 -14.03 27.67
N PHE A 224 -0.04 -13.59 28.91
CA PHE A 224 -0.60 -14.42 29.98
C PHE A 224 -1.84 -13.81 30.65
N ILE A 225 -1.74 -12.57 31.15
CA ILE A 225 -2.83 -11.96 31.93
C ILE A 225 -4.00 -11.53 31.01
N SER A 226 -3.72 -10.77 29.94
CA SER A 226 -4.77 -10.31 29.02
C SER A 226 -5.60 -11.45 28.38
N PRO A 227 -5.05 -12.60 27.97
CA PRO A 227 -5.87 -13.75 27.55
C PRO A 227 -6.75 -14.35 28.66
N ILE A 228 -6.29 -14.34 29.93
CA ILE A 228 -7.06 -14.88 31.07
C ILE A 228 -8.24 -13.95 31.40
N THR A 229 -8.02 -12.63 31.46
CA THR A 229 -9.08 -11.67 31.80
C THR A 229 -10.19 -11.68 30.75
N LEU A 230 -9.83 -11.65 29.45
CA LEU A 230 -10.78 -11.78 28.34
C LEU A 230 -11.58 -13.09 28.41
N GLN A 231 -10.94 -14.21 28.75
CA GLN A 231 -11.62 -15.51 28.84
C GLN A 231 -12.44 -15.67 30.13
N GLY A 232 -12.18 -14.87 31.18
CA GLY A 232 -13.05 -14.73 32.35
C GLY A 232 -14.40 -14.12 31.99
N VAL A 233 -14.38 -12.93 31.35
CA VAL A 233 -15.59 -12.21 30.90
C VAL A 233 -16.47 -13.07 29.98
N ILE A 234 -15.86 -13.84 29.08
CA ILE A 234 -16.57 -14.78 28.19
C ILE A 234 -17.29 -15.90 28.97
N ASN A 235 -16.76 -16.33 30.12
CA ASN A 235 -17.37 -17.38 30.94
C ASN A 235 -18.43 -16.85 31.92
N GLU A 236 -18.32 -15.60 32.40
CA GLU A 236 -19.38 -14.98 33.21
C GLU A 236 -20.70 -14.88 32.44
N GLY A 237 -20.64 -14.58 31.13
CA GLY A 237 -21.77 -14.67 30.20
C GLY A 237 -22.40 -16.06 30.05
N ARG A 238 -21.81 -17.11 30.63
CA ARG A 238 -22.36 -18.47 30.74
C ARG A 238 -22.59 -18.93 32.18
N GLY A 239 -22.10 -18.18 33.18
CA GLY A 239 -21.98 -18.63 34.57
C GLY A 239 -23.27 -18.59 35.39
N ASN A 240 -24.28 -17.83 34.99
CA ASN A 240 -25.45 -17.53 35.83
C ASN A 240 -26.52 -18.65 35.89
N ARG A 241 -26.09 -19.92 35.81
CA ARG A 241 -26.86 -21.14 36.08
C ARG A 241 -25.93 -22.24 36.62
N LEU A 242 -25.72 -22.29 37.96
CA LEU A 242 -25.49 -23.49 38.81
C LEU A 242 -24.70 -23.19 40.10
N ARG A 243 -25.26 -22.42 41.06
CA ARG A 243 -25.05 -22.67 42.51
C ARG A 243 -25.99 -21.86 43.42
N TRP A 244 -27.15 -22.44 43.70
CA TRP A 244 -27.66 -22.55 45.08
C TRP A 244 -28.12 -24.01 45.27
N GLY A 245 -28.04 -24.50 46.51
CA GLY A 245 -27.84 -25.92 46.78
C GLY A 245 -29.03 -26.84 46.51
N GLN A 246 -28.73 -28.07 46.08
CA GLN A 246 -29.61 -29.21 46.37
C GLN A 246 -29.60 -29.45 47.88
N GLN A 247 -30.77 -29.34 48.52
CA GLN A 247 -31.05 -30.08 49.75
C GLN A 247 -31.93 -31.31 49.39
N GLN A 248 -32.00 -32.29 50.29
CA GLN A 248 -32.30 -33.68 49.96
C GLN A 248 -33.79 -34.05 49.83
N GLN A 249 -34.01 -35.28 49.34
CA GLN A 249 -35.23 -36.13 49.39
C GLN A 249 -36.27 -35.98 48.26
N GLN A 250 -37.27 -36.88 48.27
CA GLN A 250 -37.89 -37.51 47.09
C GLN A 250 -39.45 -37.46 47.10
N PRO A 251 -40.20 -38.03 46.11
CA PRO A 251 -41.53 -37.54 45.71
C PRO A 251 -42.71 -38.26 46.41
N PRO A 252 -43.99 -37.86 46.22
CA PRO A 252 -44.80 -38.11 45.01
C PRO A 252 -45.50 -36.79 44.50
N ARG A 253 -46.48 -36.72 43.56
CA ARG A 253 -47.60 -37.62 43.25
C ARG A 253 -48.34 -37.27 41.92
N TRP A 254 -48.55 -38.29 41.08
CA TRP A 254 -49.69 -38.52 40.14
C TRP A 254 -50.04 -37.55 38.98
N GLN A 255 -49.97 -38.11 37.76
CA GLN A 255 -50.84 -37.91 36.58
C GLN A 255 -52.28 -38.46 36.84
N PRO A 256 -53.35 -38.32 35.99
CA PRO A 256 -53.33 -38.49 34.52
C PRO A 256 -54.45 -37.79 33.66
N TYR A 257 -54.60 -38.29 32.43
CA TYR A 257 -55.69 -38.17 31.44
C TYR A 257 -55.72 -36.91 30.55
N GLN A 258 -55.73 -36.91 29.20
CA GLN A 258 -56.10 -37.82 28.06
C GLN A 258 -57.49 -37.62 27.40
N ALA A 259 -57.55 -38.01 26.11
CA ALA A 259 -58.63 -37.96 25.08
C ALA A 259 -58.55 -36.73 24.13
N TRP A 260 -58.79 -36.79 22.81
CA TRP A 260 -58.95 -37.89 21.81
C TRP A 260 -58.98 -37.29 20.37
N SER A 261 -58.87 -37.99 19.20
CA SER A 261 -58.61 -39.40 18.85
C SER A 261 -58.14 -39.58 17.37
N ARG A 262 -58.05 -40.86 16.95
CA ARG A 262 -58.28 -41.54 15.61
C ARG A 262 -58.93 -40.73 14.45
N ASN A 263 -58.83 -41.08 13.14
CA ASN A 263 -58.20 -42.20 12.40
C ASN A 263 -58.22 -41.96 10.85
N THR A 264 -57.36 -42.64 10.06
CA THR A 264 -57.56 -43.14 8.65
C THR A 264 -57.88 -42.11 7.52
N ASP A 265 -57.76 -42.37 6.20
CA ASP A 265 -57.35 -43.55 5.41
C ASP A 265 -56.66 -43.16 4.05
N LYS A 266 -56.43 -44.14 3.16
CA LYS A 266 -55.83 -44.03 1.80
C LYS A 266 -56.79 -43.44 0.75
N GLY A 267 -56.29 -42.97 -0.42
CA GLY A 267 -57.18 -42.70 -1.57
C GLY A 267 -56.66 -42.07 -2.88
N ASP A 268 -55.83 -42.78 -3.66
CA ASP A 268 -55.78 -42.80 -5.15
C ASP A 268 -55.57 -41.51 -6.03
N LYS A 269 -55.61 -41.69 -7.36
CA LYS A 269 -55.19 -40.77 -8.44
C LYS A 269 -56.34 -40.30 -9.33
N GLY A 270 -56.32 -39.06 -9.83
CA GLY A 270 -57.35 -38.54 -10.76
C GLY A 270 -56.83 -37.50 -11.77
N LYS A 271 -57.28 -37.59 -13.03
CA LYS A 271 -56.94 -36.66 -14.14
C LYS A 271 -57.83 -35.41 -14.11
N GLY A 272 -57.27 -34.23 -14.43
CA GLY A 272 -58.01 -32.95 -14.46
C GLY A 272 -58.64 -32.58 -15.82
N LYS A 273 -59.22 -31.37 -15.89
CA LYS A 273 -59.71 -30.71 -17.12
C LYS A 273 -59.88 -29.19 -16.94
N LEU A 274 -59.79 -28.42 -18.04
CA LEU A 274 -60.20 -27.01 -18.11
C LEU A 274 -61.73 -26.89 -18.17
N ILE A 275 -62.29 -25.80 -17.63
CA ILE A 275 -63.52 -25.14 -18.13
C ILE A 275 -63.33 -23.61 -18.08
N ASP A 276 -63.88 -22.90 -19.07
CA ASP A 276 -63.91 -21.43 -19.23
C ASP A 276 -64.57 -20.68 -18.06
N MET A 277 -64.21 -19.41 -17.89
CA MET A 277 -65.22 -18.34 -17.91
C MET A 277 -64.81 -17.22 -18.88
N LYS A 278 -65.76 -16.79 -19.71
CA LYS A 278 -65.61 -15.73 -20.73
C LYS A 278 -66.33 -14.45 -20.32
N GLY A 279 -65.97 -13.36 -21.00
CA GLY A 279 -66.64 -12.04 -20.93
C GLY A 279 -65.66 -10.96 -21.38
N ASP A 280 -65.37 -10.81 -22.68
CA ASP A 280 -66.09 -9.89 -23.60
C ASP A 280 -66.13 -8.44 -23.05
N TYR A 281 -65.55 -7.43 -23.70
CA TYR A 281 -65.90 -7.05 -25.08
C TYR A 281 -64.77 -6.52 -25.99
N LYS A 282 -65.02 -6.66 -27.30
CA LYS A 282 -64.32 -6.11 -28.47
C LYS A 282 -64.13 -4.57 -28.41
N GLY A 283 -63.21 -3.91 -29.13
CA GLY A 283 -62.21 -4.36 -30.11
C GLY A 283 -62.21 -3.51 -31.42
N GLY A 284 -61.06 -3.04 -31.91
CA GLY A 284 -60.95 -2.17 -33.09
C GLY A 284 -59.63 -2.29 -33.88
N LYS A 285 -59.68 -2.09 -35.20
CA LYS A 285 -58.59 -2.23 -36.21
C LYS A 285 -58.31 -0.85 -36.86
N THR A 286 -57.21 -0.52 -37.58
CA THR A 286 -56.05 -1.27 -38.14
C THR A 286 -54.90 -0.33 -38.58
N LYS A 287 -53.71 -0.91 -38.82
CA LYS A 287 -52.68 -0.58 -39.85
C LYS A 287 -51.64 0.57 -39.65
N THR A 288 -50.40 0.21 -40.06
CA THR A 288 -49.28 1.03 -40.61
C THR A 288 -48.65 2.15 -39.78
N GLY A 289 -47.39 1.95 -39.36
CA GLY A 289 -46.51 3.00 -38.83
C GLY A 289 -45.08 2.50 -38.53
N LYS A 290 -44.06 3.25 -38.95
CA LYS A 290 -42.63 2.87 -38.89
C LYS A 290 -42.09 2.72 -37.45
N GLY A 291 -41.37 1.62 -37.22
CA GLY A 291 -40.08 1.52 -36.53
C GLY A 291 -39.82 2.32 -35.23
N LYS A 292 -39.75 1.59 -34.11
CA LYS A 292 -38.77 1.80 -33.02
C LYS A 292 -38.76 0.56 -32.13
N ASP A 293 -37.79 -0.34 -32.33
CA ASP A 293 -37.52 -1.37 -31.34
C ASP A 293 -37.00 -0.71 -30.05
N LYS A 294 -37.53 -1.16 -28.91
CA LYS A 294 -37.26 -0.54 -27.62
C LYS A 294 -35.92 -1.04 -27.07
N GLY A 295 -34.84 -0.45 -27.55
CA GLY A 295 -33.55 -0.51 -26.86
C GLY A 295 -33.76 -0.12 -25.39
N LYS A 296 -33.44 -1.06 -24.49
CA LYS A 296 -33.77 -0.96 -23.07
C LYS A 296 -33.11 0.29 -22.48
N ARG A 297 -33.92 1.18 -21.90
CA ARG A 297 -33.46 2.48 -21.41
C ARG A 297 -32.80 2.30 -20.06
N VAL A 298 -31.54 2.73 -19.98
CA VAL A 298 -30.92 3.19 -18.73
C VAL A 298 -31.87 4.22 -18.10
N LEU A 299 -32.50 3.89 -16.96
CA LEU A 299 -33.33 4.84 -16.22
C LEU A 299 -32.43 5.94 -15.60
N THR A 300 -32.23 7.01 -16.36
CA THR A 300 -31.72 8.28 -15.83
C THR A 300 -32.85 9.14 -15.24
N HIS A 301 -34.11 8.71 -15.41
CA HIS A 301 -35.30 9.39 -14.94
C HIS A 301 -36.38 8.39 -14.50
N THR A 302 -37.25 8.80 -13.58
CA THR A 302 -38.47 8.07 -13.14
C THR A 302 -39.50 7.88 -14.25
N PRO A 303 -40.53 7.02 -14.05
CA PRO A 303 -41.67 6.88 -14.97
C PRO A 303 -42.45 8.17 -15.26
N ASP A 304 -42.42 9.15 -14.35
CA ASP A 304 -43.02 10.49 -14.51
C ASP A 304 -42.02 11.57 -14.98
N GLY A 305 -40.77 11.19 -15.27
CA GLY A 305 -39.82 12.04 -15.99
C GLY A 305 -38.89 12.92 -15.14
N ARG A 306 -38.62 12.55 -13.88
CA ARG A 306 -37.70 13.27 -12.96
C ARG A 306 -36.31 12.62 -12.93
N GLN A 307 -35.24 13.42 -13.03
CA GLN A 307 -33.83 12.96 -13.06
C GLN A 307 -33.30 12.60 -11.65
N ILE A 308 -32.14 11.93 -11.54
CA ILE A 308 -31.62 11.31 -10.29
C ILE A 308 -30.10 11.53 -10.05
N CYS A 309 -29.70 11.92 -8.82
CA CYS A 309 -28.41 12.59 -8.50
C CYS A 309 -27.73 12.18 -7.14
N TYR A 310 -26.43 11.86 -7.10
CA TYR A 310 -25.83 10.99 -6.06
C TYR A 310 -25.05 11.62 -4.85
N ALA A 311 -25.52 12.69 -4.17
CA ALA A 311 -24.90 13.17 -2.91
C ALA A 311 -25.73 14.16 -2.04
N PHE A 312 -25.28 14.40 -0.78
CA PHE A 312 -25.91 15.24 0.26
C PHE A 312 -24.83 16.01 1.13
N ASN A 313 -24.97 16.73 2.26
CA ASN A 313 -25.81 16.65 3.48
C ASN A 313 -25.91 17.94 4.36
N GLU A 314 -27.10 18.55 4.52
CA GLU A 314 -27.58 19.47 5.61
C GLU A 314 -29.13 19.65 5.54
N GLY A 315 -29.91 20.19 6.50
CA GLY A 315 -29.68 20.82 7.82
C GLY A 315 -30.58 22.07 8.05
N THR A 316 -31.24 22.37 9.20
CA THR A 316 -31.60 21.65 10.45
C THR A 316 -32.92 22.25 11.03
N ARG A 317 -33.45 21.75 12.19
CA ARG A 317 -34.76 22.07 12.85
C ARG A 317 -36.02 21.66 12.07
N VAL A 318 -37.15 21.52 12.79
CA VAL A 318 -38.45 21.07 12.27
C VAL A 318 -39.16 22.21 11.50
N ARG A 319 -39.83 21.83 10.39
CA ARG A 319 -40.46 22.66 9.33
C ARG A 319 -39.48 23.40 8.42
N ALA A 320 -39.48 22.95 7.15
CA ALA A 320 -38.83 23.51 5.95
C ALA A 320 -37.27 23.58 5.96
N ALA A 321 -36.55 22.89 5.09
CA ALA A 321 -36.96 22.10 3.92
C ALA A 321 -35.78 21.23 3.43
N ALA A 322 -36.08 20.19 2.64
CA ALA A 322 -35.19 19.05 2.34
C ALA A 322 -34.44 19.16 0.97
N PRO A 323 -33.70 18.11 0.49
CA PRO A 323 -32.71 18.15 -0.63
C PRO A 323 -32.65 16.91 -1.59
N HIS A 324 -31.80 16.88 -2.65
CA HIS A 324 -31.68 15.73 -3.62
C HIS A 324 -30.27 15.18 -3.87
N VAL A 325 -29.98 13.87 -4.01
CA VAL A 325 -30.74 12.57 -3.98
C VAL A 325 -30.99 11.80 -5.30
N ALA A 326 -30.80 10.47 -5.20
CA ALA A 326 -30.34 9.57 -6.26
C ALA A 326 -31.08 8.22 -6.40
N ALA A 327 -31.11 7.71 -7.65
CA ALA A 327 -31.40 6.30 -7.91
C ALA A 327 -30.73 5.78 -9.19
N LEU A 328 -30.75 4.45 -9.26
CA LEU A 328 -30.11 3.61 -10.27
C LEU A 328 -30.83 3.63 -11.62
N ALA A 329 -30.11 3.18 -12.64
CA ALA A 329 -30.69 2.76 -13.89
C ALA A 329 -30.90 1.24 -13.93
N GLU A 330 -32.08 0.81 -14.37
CA GLU A 330 -32.30 -0.55 -14.87
C GLU A 330 -31.35 -0.83 -16.05
N GLU A 331 -30.82 -2.05 -16.26
CA GLU A 331 -31.47 -3.34 -16.00
C GLU A 331 -30.72 -4.30 -15.06
N GLY A 332 -31.43 -5.34 -14.62
CA GLY A 332 -30.87 -6.57 -14.06
C GLY A 332 -30.85 -6.64 -12.53
N CYS A 333 -32.02 -6.48 -11.91
CA CYS A 333 -32.28 -7.01 -10.56
C CYS A 333 -33.74 -7.53 -10.41
N PHE A 334 -34.35 -7.99 -11.51
CA PHE A 334 -35.57 -8.80 -11.44
C PHE A 334 -35.18 -10.25 -11.12
N ILE A 335 -35.38 -10.69 -9.88
CA ILE A 335 -35.35 -12.12 -9.56
C ILE A 335 -36.57 -12.76 -10.22
N TYR A 336 -36.36 -13.44 -11.34
CA TYR A 336 -37.39 -14.24 -12.00
C TYR A 336 -37.74 -15.44 -11.10
N LEU A 337 -38.82 -15.30 -10.30
CA LEU A 337 -39.47 -16.42 -9.62
C LEU A 337 -40.13 -17.33 -10.64
N ARG A 338 -39.33 -18.15 -11.32
CA ARG A 338 -39.80 -19.18 -12.23
C ARG A 338 -40.15 -20.44 -11.43
N GLU A 339 -41.44 -20.72 -11.29
CA GLU A 339 -41.94 -21.91 -10.59
C GLU A 339 -41.45 -23.21 -11.25
N SER A 340 -40.35 -23.77 -10.74
CA SER A 340 -39.82 -25.07 -11.14
C SER A 340 -40.49 -26.18 -10.32
N HIS A 341 -41.61 -26.71 -10.83
CA HIS A 341 -42.26 -27.91 -10.29
C HIS A 341 -41.35 -29.15 -10.38
N ALA A 342 -40.43 -29.31 -9.42
CA ALA A 342 -39.46 -30.41 -9.35
C ALA A 342 -39.22 -30.89 -7.90
N THR A 343 -40.18 -31.68 -7.40
CA THR A 343 -39.99 -32.75 -6.40
C THR A 343 -39.01 -32.54 -5.23
N GLY A 344 -39.52 -31.96 -4.14
CA GLY A 344 -39.39 -32.54 -2.79
C GLY A 344 -38.00 -32.69 -2.16
N THR A 345 -37.53 -31.63 -1.49
CA THR A 345 -37.34 -31.59 -0.01
C THR A 345 -36.98 -30.15 0.37
N LEU A 346 -38.00 -29.32 0.67
CA LEU A 346 -37.83 -27.90 0.97
C LEU A 346 -38.48 -27.53 2.31
N SER A 347 -37.68 -27.62 3.37
CA SER A 347 -37.93 -27.04 4.70
C SER A 347 -36.60 -26.62 5.29
N HIS A 348 -36.53 -25.41 5.89
CA HIS A 348 -35.31 -24.78 6.44
C HIS A 348 -34.31 -24.16 5.43
N ILE A 349 -34.80 -23.52 4.36
CA ILE A 349 -34.02 -22.53 3.58
C ILE A 349 -34.65 -21.13 3.78
N LEU A 350 -33.84 -20.08 3.60
CA LEU A 350 -34.13 -18.64 3.80
C LEU A 350 -34.05 -18.15 5.27
N ARG A 351 -32.84 -17.73 5.66
CA ARG A 351 -32.59 -16.51 6.44
C ARG A 351 -31.58 -15.69 5.62
N ILE A 352 -31.94 -14.47 5.23
CA ILE A 352 -31.25 -13.74 4.14
C ILE A 352 -30.38 -12.60 4.69
N SER A 353 -29.07 -12.80 4.79
CA SER A 353 -28.12 -11.75 5.20
C SER A 353 -27.73 -10.83 4.04
N MET A 354 -28.73 -10.26 3.37
CA MET A 354 -28.54 -9.15 2.44
C MET A 354 -28.18 -7.87 3.21
N GLU A 355 -27.54 -6.94 2.50
CA GLU A 355 -27.16 -5.62 3.01
C GLU A 355 -27.26 -4.60 1.86
N PHE A 356 -28.50 -4.23 1.47
CA PHE A 356 -28.68 -3.12 0.54
C PHE A 356 -28.35 -1.80 1.24
N LYS A 357 -27.49 -0.99 0.61
CA LYS A 357 -27.03 0.31 1.10
C LYS A 357 -27.36 1.39 0.09
N SER A 358 -28.15 2.36 0.53
CA SER A 358 -28.55 3.53 -0.23
C SER A 358 -28.91 4.67 0.71
N GLU A 359 -28.96 5.89 0.16
CA GLU A 359 -29.61 7.01 0.84
C GLU A 359 -31.08 6.63 1.13
N PRO A 360 -31.64 6.97 2.31
CA PRO A 360 -33.08 6.94 2.50
C PRO A 360 -33.75 7.87 1.48
N ASP A 361 -35.01 7.63 1.15
CA ASP A 361 -35.77 8.57 0.33
C ASP A 361 -36.04 9.87 1.11
N LEU A 362 -35.61 11.02 0.60
CA LEU A 362 -35.66 12.33 1.30
C LEU A 362 -36.72 13.30 0.77
N GLY A 363 -37.50 12.92 -0.25
CA GLY A 363 -38.59 13.78 -0.75
C GLY A 363 -38.07 15.04 -1.45
N ARG A 364 -38.74 16.19 -1.27
CA ARG A 364 -38.58 17.42 -2.07
C ARG A 364 -37.36 18.30 -1.74
N THR A 365 -36.87 19.10 -2.70
CA THR A 365 -35.78 20.09 -2.49
C THR A 365 -36.29 21.49 -2.11
N ARG A 366 -35.47 22.23 -1.35
CA ARG A 366 -35.49 23.71 -1.30
C ARG A 366 -35.43 24.33 -2.71
N ASP A 367 -34.63 23.76 -3.59
CA ASP A 367 -34.46 24.15 -5.00
C ASP A 367 -35.57 23.63 -5.96
N GLY A 368 -36.71 23.15 -5.44
CA GLY A 368 -37.97 22.94 -6.17
C GLY A 368 -38.10 21.69 -7.06
N GLN A 369 -37.03 20.93 -7.25
CA GLN A 369 -37.00 19.63 -7.95
C GLN A 369 -37.66 18.50 -7.12
N HIS A 370 -37.69 17.26 -7.64
CA HIS A 370 -37.96 16.01 -6.88
C HIS A 370 -37.01 14.88 -7.35
N PRO A 371 -36.57 13.95 -6.48
CA PRO A 371 -35.66 12.86 -6.83
C PRO A 371 -36.45 11.57 -7.06
N ALA A 372 -35.72 10.51 -7.41
CA ALA A 372 -36.13 9.14 -7.11
C ALA A 372 -35.21 8.56 -6.03
N SER A 373 -35.69 7.57 -5.30
CA SER A 373 -34.90 6.75 -4.39
C SER A 373 -35.30 5.29 -4.51
N VAL A 374 -34.37 4.37 -4.27
CA VAL A 374 -34.64 2.93 -4.35
C VAL A 374 -35.70 2.47 -3.33
N TRP A 375 -35.91 3.23 -2.25
CA TRP A 375 -36.98 2.97 -1.26
C TRP A 375 -38.39 3.32 -1.76
N GLN A 376 -38.53 3.98 -2.91
CA GLN A 376 -39.82 4.20 -3.57
C GLN A 376 -40.30 2.98 -4.36
N LEU A 377 -39.42 2.01 -4.62
CA LEU A 377 -39.73 0.83 -5.44
C LEU A 377 -40.62 -0.15 -4.67
N PRO A 378 -41.84 -0.46 -5.17
CA PRO A 378 -42.70 -1.50 -4.59
C PRO A 378 -42.00 -2.85 -4.48
N GLU A 379 -41.11 -3.17 -5.43
CA GLU A 379 -40.34 -4.40 -5.52
C GLU A 379 -39.36 -4.55 -4.34
N LEU A 380 -38.72 -3.47 -3.89
CA LEU A 380 -37.86 -3.49 -2.70
C LEU A 380 -38.70 -3.68 -1.42
N GLN A 381 -39.88 -3.04 -1.37
CA GLN A 381 -40.78 -3.20 -0.23
C GLN A 381 -41.39 -4.61 -0.16
N GLU A 382 -41.68 -5.24 -1.30
CA GLU A 382 -42.08 -6.64 -1.38
C GLU A 382 -40.93 -7.59 -1.02
N LEU A 383 -39.71 -7.34 -1.51
CA LEU A 383 -38.52 -8.13 -1.17
C LEU A 383 -38.27 -8.18 0.35
N VAL A 384 -38.38 -7.04 1.05
CA VAL A 384 -38.24 -6.98 2.52
C VAL A 384 -39.35 -7.77 3.22
N LYS A 385 -40.61 -7.65 2.77
CA LYS A 385 -41.75 -8.42 3.32
C LYS A 385 -41.58 -9.93 3.13
N VAL A 386 -41.23 -10.38 1.92
CA VAL A 386 -41.10 -11.81 1.57
C VAL A 386 -39.89 -12.43 2.26
N SER A 387 -38.76 -11.72 2.36
CA SER A 387 -37.54 -12.18 3.04
C SER A 387 -37.67 -12.26 4.57
N LYS A 388 -38.70 -11.62 5.16
CA LYS A 388 -38.80 -11.34 6.59
C LYS A 388 -37.58 -10.57 7.13
N GLY A 389 -37.00 -9.72 6.28
CA GLY A 389 -35.97 -8.78 6.67
C GLY A 389 -36.55 -7.59 7.45
N VAL A 390 -35.65 -6.83 8.07
CA VAL A 390 -35.91 -5.51 8.65
C VAL A 390 -35.24 -4.44 7.79
N THR A 391 -35.76 -3.22 7.85
CA THR A 391 -34.98 -2.02 7.49
C THR A 391 -34.70 -1.23 8.76
N TRP A 392 -33.59 -0.51 8.78
CA TRP A 392 -33.24 0.50 9.79
C TRP A 392 -32.28 1.50 9.17
N ALA A 393 -32.16 2.69 9.77
CA ALA A 393 -31.27 3.75 9.31
C ALA A 393 -30.31 4.20 10.42
N LEU A 394 -29.31 4.98 10.03
CA LEU A 394 -28.30 5.61 10.90
C LEU A 394 -27.57 6.73 10.16
N HIS A 395 -26.72 7.46 10.88
CA HIS A 395 -25.73 8.39 10.32
C HIS A 395 -24.33 7.81 10.54
N GLN A 396 -23.49 7.68 9.49
CA GLN A 396 -22.12 7.17 9.67
C GLN A 396 -21.22 8.11 10.49
N CYS A 397 -21.61 9.38 10.72
CA CYS A 397 -20.88 10.22 11.69
C CYS A 397 -20.90 9.64 13.11
N HIS A 398 -21.97 8.90 13.48
CA HIS A 398 -22.06 8.15 14.74
C HIS A 398 -21.03 7.02 14.86
N TYR A 399 -20.24 6.78 13.82
CA TYR A 399 -19.17 5.77 13.76
C TYR A 399 -17.83 6.37 13.34
N GLY A 400 -17.65 7.69 13.44
CA GLY A 400 -16.39 8.38 13.12
C GLY A 400 -16.20 8.75 11.64
N ALA A 401 -17.28 9.04 10.91
CA ALA A 401 -17.17 9.77 9.64
C ALA A 401 -17.20 11.29 9.87
N ASP A 402 -16.36 12.04 9.15
CA ASP A 402 -16.26 13.51 9.17
C ASP A 402 -17.60 14.25 8.92
N THR A 403 -18.61 13.55 8.40
CA THR A 403 -19.88 14.09 7.88
C THR A 403 -21.03 13.11 8.14
N PRO A 404 -22.30 13.57 8.21
CA PRO A 404 -23.41 12.75 8.70
C PRO A 404 -23.61 11.42 7.98
N LYS A 405 -23.59 11.42 6.64
CA LYS A 405 -23.75 10.22 5.80
C LYS A 405 -24.95 9.34 6.24
N PRO A 406 -26.19 9.82 6.09
CA PRO A 406 -27.39 9.03 6.34
C PRO A 406 -27.37 7.76 5.48
N THR A 407 -27.56 6.61 6.10
CA THR A 407 -27.49 5.29 5.46
C THR A 407 -28.68 4.48 5.92
N ARG A 408 -29.52 4.02 4.98
CA ARG A 408 -30.56 3.02 5.26
C ARG A 408 -30.10 1.65 4.80
N LEU A 409 -30.41 0.64 5.62
CA LEU A 409 -30.10 -0.76 5.39
C LEU A 409 -31.39 -1.57 5.19
N ALA A 410 -31.32 -2.62 4.38
CA ALA A 410 -32.28 -3.73 4.39
C ALA A 410 -31.51 -5.03 4.64
N THR A 411 -31.85 -5.74 5.70
CA THR A 411 -31.06 -6.87 6.22
C THR A 411 -31.86 -7.81 7.13
N ASN A 412 -31.31 -8.98 7.50
CA ASN A 412 -31.86 -9.88 8.53
C ASN A 412 -31.17 -9.74 9.90
N LEU A 413 -30.13 -8.91 10.01
CA LEU A 413 -29.36 -8.74 11.23
C LEU A 413 -30.28 -8.27 12.37
N PRO A 414 -30.07 -8.74 13.62
CA PRO A 414 -30.94 -8.41 14.73
C PRO A 414 -30.98 -6.89 14.95
N GLU A 415 -32.20 -6.35 15.02
CA GLU A 415 -32.48 -4.93 15.17
C GLU A 415 -31.79 -4.34 16.42
N PRO A 416 -30.94 -3.29 16.29
CA PRO A 416 -30.15 -2.79 17.41
C PRO A 416 -30.93 -1.85 18.35
N SER A 417 -31.88 -1.07 17.82
CA SER A 417 -32.82 -0.24 18.60
C SER A 417 -34.01 0.21 17.73
N THR A 418 -35.12 0.58 18.38
CA THR A 418 -36.49 0.57 17.80
C THR A 418 -36.93 1.85 17.08
N HIS A 419 -36.02 2.77 16.73
CA HIS A 419 -36.43 4.15 16.40
C HIS A 419 -36.68 4.48 14.92
N GLU A 420 -36.12 3.74 13.96
CA GLU A 420 -36.09 4.19 12.54
C GLU A 420 -36.43 3.10 11.51
N SER A 421 -37.09 2.04 11.97
CA SER A 421 -37.30 0.78 11.23
C SER A 421 -38.52 0.78 10.29
N GLU A 422 -39.27 1.88 10.25
CA GLU A 422 -40.38 2.06 9.30
C GLU A 422 -39.90 2.44 7.89
N TRP A 423 -40.81 2.36 6.92
CA TRP A 423 -40.57 2.81 5.55
C TRP A 423 -40.60 4.34 5.45
N PRO A 424 -39.89 4.98 4.50
CA PRO A 424 -39.99 6.42 4.28
C PRO A 424 -41.43 6.94 4.12
N VAL A 425 -41.74 8.05 4.81
CA VAL A 425 -43.05 8.73 4.80
C VAL A 425 -42.88 10.20 4.40
N PHE A 426 -43.89 10.75 3.70
CA PHE A 426 -43.90 12.10 3.13
C PHE A 426 -45.18 12.85 3.49
N ASP A 427 -45.13 14.18 3.50
CA ASP A 427 -46.31 15.05 3.55
C ASP A 427 -46.93 15.31 2.16
N GLU A 428 -48.05 16.04 2.12
CA GLU A 428 -48.80 16.30 0.88
C GLU A 428 -48.03 17.20 -0.10
N GLU A 429 -47.09 18.00 0.39
CA GLU A 429 -46.16 18.81 -0.41
C GLU A 429 -44.93 18.05 -0.91
N GLY A 430 -44.68 16.84 -0.39
CA GLY A 430 -43.62 15.91 -0.82
C GLY A 430 -42.35 15.91 0.04
N TRP A 431 -42.33 16.52 1.23
CA TRP A 431 -41.17 16.53 2.12
C TRP A 431 -41.10 15.23 2.95
N TYR A 432 -39.89 14.71 3.16
CA TYR A 432 -39.66 13.58 4.06
C TYR A 432 -39.96 13.96 5.51
N VAL A 433 -40.85 13.20 6.15
CA VAL A 433 -41.23 13.38 7.56
C VAL A 433 -40.71 12.28 8.48
N GLY A 434 -40.16 11.19 7.95
CA GLY A 434 -39.51 10.16 8.77
C GLY A 434 -39.32 8.79 8.10
N PRO A 435 -38.67 7.84 8.80
CA PRO A 435 -38.38 7.91 10.23
C PRO A 435 -36.94 8.31 10.62
N LEU A 436 -35.97 8.46 9.71
CA LEU A 436 -34.58 8.87 10.06
C LEU A 436 -34.53 10.32 10.54
N GLY A 437 -34.04 10.54 11.76
CA GLY A 437 -33.91 11.86 12.37
C GLY A 437 -32.68 12.66 11.92
N SER A 438 -32.55 13.90 12.40
CA SER A 438 -31.33 14.70 12.25
C SER A 438 -30.18 14.17 13.11
N CYS A 439 -28.98 14.07 12.55
CA CYS A 439 -27.81 13.41 13.19
C CYS A 439 -27.34 13.98 14.55
N GLY A 440 -27.66 15.24 14.87
CA GLY A 440 -27.31 15.90 16.13
C GLY A 440 -25.96 16.63 16.19
N HIS A 441 -25.11 16.50 15.16
CA HIS A 441 -23.72 16.97 15.19
C HIS A 441 -23.44 18.16 14.26
N HIS A 442 -22.40 18.93 14.59
CA HIS A 442 -21.87 20.01 13.76
C HIS A 442 -20.70 19.48 12.91
N HIS A 443 -20.55 19.96 11.67
CA HIS A 443 -19.62 19.41 10.68
C HIS A 443 -19.03 20.51 9.80
N ASP A 444 -17.72 20.77 9.92
CA ASP A 444 -17.02 21.82 9.16
C ASP A 444 -16.82 21.48 7.66
N ARG A 445 -17.01 20.21 7.29
CA ARG A 445 -16.87 19.71 5.90
C ARG A 445 -18.23 19.53 5.23
N GLN A 446 -18.63 20.49 4.39
CA GLN A 446 -19.78 20.30 3.51
C GLN A 446 -19.40 19.45 2.28
N LEU A 447 -20.03 18.28 2.13
CA LEU A 447 -19.98 17.45 0.92
C LEU A 447 -21.00 17.88 -0.16
N GLN A 448 -21.78 18.92 0.13
CA GLN A 448 -22.86 19.40 -0.71
C GLN A 448 -22.34 20.35 -1.80
N GLY A 449 -22.91 20.22 -3.01
CA GLY A 449 -22.61 21.08 -4.15
C GLY A 449 -21.39 20.65 -4.98
N LEU A 450 -21.19 21.40 -6.06
CA LEU A 450 -20.08 21.24 -6.99
C LEU A 450 -18.90 22.15 -6.62
N GLU A 451 -17.69 21.69 -6.89
CA GLU A 451 -16.46 22.46 -6.90
C GLU A 451 -15.93 22.44 -8.34
N GLY A 452 -16.22 23.50 -9.10
CA GLY A 452 -16.18 23.46 -10.57
C GLY A 452 -17.31 22.57 -11.10
N ASP A 453 -16.95 21.58 -11.93
CA ASP A 453 -17.88 20.55 -12.44
C ASP A 453 -17.84 19.23 -11.62
N GLN A 454 -17.06 19.16 -10.53
CA GLN A 454 -16.93 17.95 -9.69
C GLN A 454 -17.74 18.01 -8.40
N TRP A 455 -18.33 16.88 -7.98
CA TRP A 455 -18.92 16.74 -6.65
C TRP A 455 -17.84 16.46 -5.59
N ARG A 456 -17.96 17.09 -4.42
CA ARG A 456 -16.97 17.03 -3.31
C ARG A 456 -16.80 15.65 -2.65
N THR A 457 -17.53 14.63 -3.07
CA THR A 457 -17.65 13.32 -2.40
C THR A 457 -16.60 12.28 -2.78
N GLY A 458 -15.86 12.46 -3.89
CA GLY A 458 -14.92 11.46 -4.43
C GLY A 458 -13.94 10.80 -3.42
N PRO A 459 -13.35 11.52 -2.44
CA PRO A 459 -12.46 10.91 -1.45
C PRO A 459 -13.13 9.98 -0.41
N SER A 460 -14.46 9.99 -0.31
CA SER A 460 -15.19 9.55 0.90
C SER A 460 -15.80 8.15 0.85
N ALA A 461 -15.47 7.34 -0.16
CA ALA A 461 -16.08 6.03 -0.42
C ALA A 461 -15.74 4.91 0.60
N ALA A 462 -14.80 5.14 1.51
CA ALA A 462 -14.51 4.21 2.61
C ALA A 462 -15.50 4.40 3.78
N TYR A 463 -15.94 3.28 4.37
CA TYR A 463 -16.60 3.30 5.68
C TYR A 463 -15.58 3.59 6.79
N PRO A 464 -15.99 4.23 7.89
CA PRO A 464 -15.21 4.27 9.11
C PRO A 464 -14.86 2.87 9.63
N SER A 465 -13.70 2.74 10.29
CA SER A 465 -13.25 1.49 10.91
C SER A 465 -14.24 0.97 11.96
N ALA A 466 -14.81 1.87 12.78
CA ALA A 466 -15.81 1.52 13.78
C ALA A 466 -17.12 0.98 13.15
N PHE A 467 -17.56 1.54 12.01
CA PHE A 467 -18.74 1.03 11.30
C PHE A 467 -18.49 -0.37 10.71
N CYS A 468 -17.31 -0.58 10.11
CA CYS A 468 -16.90 -1.92 9.65
C CYS A 468 -16.86 -2.95 10.80
N PHE A 469 -16.35 -2.55 11.96
CA PHE A 469 -16.24 -3.40 13.14
C PHE A 469 -17.62 -3.74 13.72
N TYR A 470 -18.50 -2.73 13.87
CA TYR A 470 -19.87 -2.90 14.35
C TYR A 470 -20.68 -3.86 13.46
N MET A 471 -20.64 -3.66 12.13
CA MET A 471 -21.29 -4.57 11.20
C MET A 471 -20.73 -6.00 11.30
N ALA A 472 -19.42 -6.17 11.52
CA ALA A 472 -18.82 -7.49 11.73
C ALA A 472 -19.26 -8.15 13.04
N GLN A 473 -19.47 -7.38 14.12
CA GLN A 473 -20.02 -7.89 15.39
C GLN A 473 -21.48 -8.36 15.24
N LEU A 474 -22.32 -7.58 14.55
CA LEU A 474 -23.70 -7.98 14.23
C LEU A 474 -23.73 -9.27 13.38
N CYS A 475 -22.85 -9.38 12.38
CA CYS A 475 -22.70 -10.60 11.57
C CYS A 475 -22.27 -11.84 12.38
N MET A 476 -21.65 -11.66 13.55
CA MET A 476 -21.29 -12.75 14.47
C MET A 476 -22.40 -13.07 15.50
N GLY A 477 -23.58 -12.44 15.40
CA GLY A 477 -24.72 -12.70 16.26
C GLY A 477 -24.58 -12.17 17.69
N ALA A 478 -23.66 -11.25 17.93
CA ALA A 478 -23.53 -10.57 19.21
C ALA A 478 -24.71 -9.61 19.43
N ARG A 479 -25.29 -9.60 20.64
CA ARG A 479 -26.17 -8.50 21.08
C ARG A 479 -25.28 -7.33 21.49
N VAL A 480 -25.19 -6.32 20.62
CA VAL A 480 -24.43 -5.09 20.86
C VAL A 480 -25.37 -3.92 20.64
N CYS A 481 -25.44 -2.98 21.58
CA CYS A 481 -26.08 -1.69 21.35
C CYS A 481 -25.36 -0.98 20.19
N ALA A 482 -26.05 -0.10 19.45
CA ALA A 482 -25.32 0.89 18.66
C ALA A 482 -24.43 1.70 19.63
N PRO A 483 -23.11 1.81 19.39
CA PRO A 483 -22.23 2.57 20.27
C PRO A 483 -22.67 4.03 20.25
N THR A 484 -22.84 4.64 21.43
CA THR A 484 -23.09 6.08 21.54
C THR A 484 -21.84 6.85 21.13
N LEU A 485 -21.92 8.16 20.89
CA LEU A 485 -20.70 8.93 20.59
C LEU A 485 -19.67 8.91 21.72
N ALA A 486 -20.08 8.65 22.96
CA ALA A 486 -19.17 8.40 24.07
C ALA A 486 -18.43 7.05 23.88
N ASP A 487 -19.15 5.99 23.51
CA ASP A 487 -18.55 4.68 23.22
C ASP A 487 -17.66 4.69 21.95
N THR A 488 -17.94 5.57 20.98
CA THR A 488 -17.09 5.73 19.78
C THR A 488 -15.95 6.71 19.94
N ALA A 489 -15.96 7.59 20.97
CA ALA A 489 -14.81 8.40 21.30
C ALA A 489 -13.59 7.51 21.55
N ASP A 490 -13.78 6.41 22.27
CA ASP A 490 -12.72 5.45 22.61
C ASP A 490 -12.22 4.60 21.41
N VAL A 491 -12.88 4.66 20.24
CA VAL A 491 -12.40 4.04 18.98
C VAL A 491 -11.54 5.02 18.16
N GLY A 492 -10.69 5.78 18.86
CA GLY A 492 -9.68 6.66 18.25
C GLY A 492 -9.13 7.74 19.19
N HIS A 493 -9.95 8.23 20.10
CA HIS A 493 -9.63 9.30 21.06
C HIS A 493 -10.27 9.04 22.43
N VAL A 494 -9.79 7.99 23.12
CA VAL A 494 -9.63 8.11 24.57
C VAL A 494 -8.77 9.36 24.78
N ALA A 495 -9.29 10.40 25.42
CA ALA A 495 -8.49 11.57 25.78
C ALA A 495 -7.35 11.06 26.69
N HIS A 496 -6.10 11.18 26.22
CA HIS A 496 -4.93 10.59 26.88
C HIS A 496 -4.89 11.00 28.35
N GLU A 497 -4.39 10.15 29.25
CA GLU A 497 -4.44 10.43 30.69
C GLU A 497 -3.78 11.77 31.04
N ALA A 498 -2.69 12.10 30.34
CA ALA A 498 -2.05 13.42 30.35
C ALA A 498 -2.97 14.58 29.92
N GLU A 499 -3.77 14.43 28.86
CA GLU A 499 -4.70 15.49 28.41
C GLU A 499 -5.82 15.73 29.40
N ARG A 500 -6.34 14.66 30.01
CA ARG A 500 -7.37 14.76 31.07
C ARG A 500 -6.80 15.44 32.30
N PHE A 501 -5.67 14.94 32.80
CA PHE A 501 -4.94 15.55 33.91
C PHE A 501 -4.58 17.01 33.63
N ALA A 502 -4.15 17.34 32.41
CA ALA A 502 -3.80 18.70 32.03
C ALA A 502 -5.00 19.64 31.96
N ALA A 503 -6.13 19.19 31.40
CA ALA A 503 -7.37 19.95 31.38
C ALA A 503 -7.91 20.21 32.80
N GLU A 504 -7.86 19.19 33.68
CA GLU A 504 -8.25 19.30 35.08
C GLU A 504 -7.36 20.30 35.85
N GLU A 505 -6.02 20.17 35.76
CA GLU A 505 -5.06 21.09 36.40
C GLU A 505 -5.16 22.53 35.86
N LEU A 506 -5.36 22.71 34.54
CA LEU A 506 -5.60 24.03 33.94
C LEU A 506 -6.89 24.66 34.48
N ALA A 507 -7.97 23.88 34.61
CA ALA A 507 -9.26 24.35 35.12
C ALA A 507 -9.20 24.77 36.61
N THR A 508 -8.21 24.33 37.39
CA THR A 508 -8.03 24.81 38.78
C THR A 508 -7.65 26.31 38.86
N GLY A 509 -7.10 26.88 37.78
CA GLY A 509 -6.58 28.25 37.75
C GLY A 509 -5.32 28.51 38.60
N ARG A 510 -4.81 27.52 39.34
CA ARG A 510 -3.68 27.66 40.28
C ARG A 510 -2.32 27.76 39.55
N PRO A 511 -1.26 28.30 40.18
CA PRO A 511 0.11 28.17 39.66
C PRO A 511 0.52 26.71 39.51
N VAL A 512 1.30 26.41 38.48
CA VAL A 512 1.71 25.04 38.11
C VAL A 512 2.95 24.64 38.88
N ALA A 513 2.84 23.60 39.70
CA ALA A 513 3.98 23.09 40.46
C ALA A 513 4.94 22.28 39.56
N ARG A 514 6.23 22.23 39.94
CA ARG A 514 7.20 21.30 39.31
C ARG A 514 6.69 19.85 39.31
N THR A 515 6.07 19.43 40.42
CA THR A 515 5.44 18.12 40.58
C THR A 515 4.29 17.87 39.60
N THR A 516 3.46 18.88 39.28
CA THR A 516 2.42 18.77 38.26
C THR A 516 3.03 18.41 36.90
N ILE A 517 4.15 19.03 36.51
CA ILE A 517 4.83 18.72 35.24
C ILE A 517 5.51 17.33 35.28
N SER A 518 6.04 16.90 36.43
CA SER A 518 6.54 15.53 36.59
C SER A 518 5.44 14.48 36.41
N THR A 519 4.27 14.69 37.02
CA THR A 519 3.08 13.84 36.83
C THR A 519 2.61 13.87 35.38
N LEU A 520 2.50 15.06 34.77
CA LEU A 520 2.12 15.19 33.37
C LEU A 520 3.06 14.39 32.45
N PHE A 521 4.37 14.47 32.67
CA PHE A 521 5.34 13.75 31.86
C PHE A 521 5.26 12.23 32.03
N SER A 522 4.97 11.72 33.24
CA SER A 522 4.77 10.27 33.43
C SER A 522 3.55 9.75 32.67
N LEU A 523 2.50 10.58 32.56
CA LEU A 523 1.25 10.31 31.83
C LEU A 523 1.31 10.56 30.31
N LEU A 524 2.35 11.25 29.81
CA LEU A 524 2.56 11.50 28.38
C LEU A 524 3.21 10.28 27.68
N PRO A 525 3.04 10.10 26.36
CA PRO A 525 3.73 9.05 25.62
C PRO A 525 5.25 9.30 25.62
N GLY A 526 6.04 8.25 25.80
CA GLY A 526 7.50 8.33 25.75
C GLY A 526 8.03 8.19 24.32
N GLU A 527 8.47 9.29 23.72
CA GLU A 527 9.31 9.24 22.51
C GLU A 527 10.77 8.93 22.91
N PRO A 528 11.53 8.13 22.14
CA PRO A 528 12.97 7.97 22.36
C PRO A 528 13.73 9.23 21.90
N PRO A 529 14.84 9.62 22.56
CA PRO A 529 15.60 10.80 22.17
C PRO A 529 16.19 10.70 20.75
N HIS A 530 16.21 11.83 20.05
CA HIS A 530 16.68 11.90 18.67
C HIS A 530 18.20 11.78 18.58
N LYS A 531 18.73 11.02 17.59
CA LYS A 531 20.15 10.63 17.40
C LYS A 531 21.25 11.70 17.57
N ALA A 532 20.92 12.98 17.67
CA ALA A 532 21.85 14.06 17.98
C ALA A 532 22.27 14.11 19.47
N SER A 533 21.53 13.47 20.38
CA SER A 533 21.82 13.43 21.82
C SER A 533 23.08 12.64 22.20
N GLY A 534 23.57 11.73 21.34
CA GLY A 534 24.66 10.80 21.66
C GLY A 534 24.19 9.51 22.36
N SER A 535 23.22 9.60 23.28
CA SER A 535 22.53 8.43 23.86
C SER A 535 21.09 8.26 23.34
N LEU A 536 20.66 6.99 23.22
CA LEU A 536 19.26 6.59 22.99
C LEU A 536 18.50 6.32 24.30
N GLU A 537 19.14 6.44 25.45
CA GLU A 537 18.55 6.22 26.77
C GLU A 537 17.79 7.45 27.27
N GLY A 538 16.72 7.21 28.03
CA GLY A 538 15.79 8.24 28.50
C GLY A 538 14.51 8.34 27.67
N ARG A 539 13.65 9.31 28.01
CA ARG A 539 12.40 9.62 27.31
C ARG A 539 12.36 11.11 26.95
N VAL A 540 11.68 11.45 25.86
CA VAL A 540 11.36 12.83 25.50
C VAL A 540 9.88 13.02 25.15
N PHE A 541 9.45 14.28 25.19
CA PHE A 541 8.20 14.75 24.60
C PHE A 541 8.43 16.16 24.04
N ILE A 542 8.00 16.42 22.79
CA ILE A 542 8.28 17.68 22.09
C ILE A 542 6.98 18.32 21.60
N SER A 543 6.76 19.61 21.87
CA SER A 543 5.62 20.37 21.35
C SER A 543 6.02 21.76 20.84
N GLY A 544 5.13 22.38 20.06
CA GLY A 544 5.36 23.62 19.33
C GLY A 544 5.82 23.41 17.88
N ILE A 545 6.66 24.31 17.38
CA ILE A 545 7.15 24.33 16.00
C ILE A 545 8.13 23.16 15.72
N TYR A 546 8.19 22.75 14.45
CA TYR A 546 9.38 22.15 13.86
C TYR A 546 9.83 22.94 12.62
N SER A 547 11.13 22.88 12.34
CA SER A 547 11.76 23.48 11.17
C SER A 547 12.79 22.50 10.63
N LYS A 548 12.65 22.06 9.38
CA LYS A 548 13.54 21.04 8.77
C LYS A 548 13.56 21.18 7.24
N GLY A 549 14.66 21.72 6.70
CA GLY A 549 14.85 21.87 5.26
C GLY A 549 13.83 22.79 4.60
N GLY A 550 13.69 24.02 5.10
CA GLY A 550 12.74 25.02 4.61
C GLY A 550 11.28 24.79 5.03
N LEU A 551 10.87 23.54 5.27
CA LEU A 551 9.55 23.21 5.82
C LEU A 551 9.47 23.62 7.29
N VAL A 552 8.49 24.48 7.60
CA VAL A 552 8.16 24.95 8.95
C VAL A 552 6.70 24.64 9.24
N GLY A 553 6.38 24.13 10.42
CA GLY A 553 5.01 23.79 10.80
C GLY A 553 4.86 23.43 12.27
N LEU A 554 3.64 23.10 12.68
CA LEU A 554 3.35 22.64 14.04
C LEU A 554 3.61 21.13 14.16
N ARG A 555 4.17 20.68 15.28
CA ARG A 555 4.31 19.26 15.58
C ARG A 555 2.94 18.60 15.76
N GLN A 556 2.87 17.29 15.50
CA GLN A 556 1.64 16.53 15.67
C GLN A 556 1.13 16.58 17.12
N ASN A 557 2.05 16.65 18.10
CA ASN A 557 1.73 16.81 19.51
C ASN A 557 0.99 18.12 19.85
N CYS A 558 1.07 19.18 19.02
CA CYS A 558 0.23 20.37 19.19
C CYS A 558 -1.27 20.08 18.97
N HIS A 559 -1.60 19.02 18.23
CA HIS A 559 -2.96 18.61 17.90
C HIS A 559 -3.42 17.39 18.72
N LEU A 560 -2.50 16.47 19.03
CA LEU A 560 -2.78 15.29 19.87
C LEU A 560 -2.75 15.60 21.38
N PHE A 561 -1.97 16.61 21.79
CA PHE A 561 -1.75 16.97 23.20
C PHE A 561 -1.91 18.49 23.47
N PRO A 562 -3.04 19.11 23.08
CA PRO A 562 -3.25 20.55 23.25
C PRO A 562 -3.25 21.01 24.71
N PHE A 563 -3.93 20.32 25.63
CA PHE A 563 -3.99 20.71 27.04
C PHE A 563 -2.66 20.50 27.75
N SER A 564 -1.95 19.40 27.48
CA SER A 564 -0.59 19.17 27.99
C SER A 564 0.37 20.26 27.51
N THR A 565 0.24 20.66 26.23
CA THR A 565 1.02 21.76 25.65
C THR A 565 0.72 23.10 26.35
N GLN A 566 -0.56 23.42 26.59
CA GLN A 566 -0.97 24.60 27.36
C GLN A 566 -0.46 24.58 28.80
N LEU A 567 -0.50 23.44 29.50
CA LEU A 567 -0.05 23.30 30.88
C LEU A 567 1.47 23.46 31.01
N CYS A 568 2.25 22.85 30.11
CA CYS A 568 3.68 23.09 30.01
C CYS A 568 4.00 24.56 29.70
N ASN A 569 3.29 25.18 28.74
CA ASN A 569 3.49 26.59 28.40
C ASN A 569 3.18 27.53 29.57
N LYS A 570 2.12 27.23 30.33
CA LYS A 570 1.78 27.95 31.58
C LYS A 570 2.91 27.83 32.60
N PHE A 571 3.41 26.63 32.87
CA PHE A 571 4.56 26.41 33.78
C PHE A 571 5.82 27.19 33.33
N ILE A 572 6.22 27.09 32.06
CA ILE A 572 7.42 27.79 31.55
C ILE A 572 7.25 29.31 31.71
N ARG A 573 6.06 29.86 31.42
CA ARG A 573 5.76 31.28 31.58
C ARG A 573 5.71 31.74 33.04
N GLU A 574 5.25 30.91 33.96
CA GLU A 574 5.31 31.22 35.40
C GLU A 574 6.76 31.18 35.92
N GLN A 575 7.61 30.30 35.39
CA GLN A 575 9.05 30.27 35.71
C GLN A 575 9.82 31.41 35.02
N ALA A 576 9.41 31.89 33.85
CA ALA A 576 10.09 32.93 33.07
C ALA A 576 9.10 33.78 32.21
N PRO A 577 8.41 34.78 32.80
CA PRO A 577 7.35 35.54 32.12
C PRO A 577 7.79 36.28 30.85
N ASP A 578 9.01 36.80 30.86
CA ASP A 578 9.55 37.65 29.79
C ASP A 578 10.09 36.82 28.61
N HIS A 579 10.38 35.53 28.81
CA HIS A 579 10.99 34.69 27.78
C HIS A 579 10.00 34.39 26.65
N LYS A 580 10.42 34.68 25.41
CA LYS A 580 9.63 34.44 24.19
C LYS A 580 10.13 33.17 23.51
N PHE A 581 9.29 32.14 23.51
CA PHE A 581 9.59 30.81 22.97
C PHE A 581 8.38 30.26 22.20
N SER A 582 8.65 29.30 21.33
CA SER A 582 7.70 28.77 20.35
C SER A 582 7.80 27.25 20.18
N SER A 583 8.68 26.61 20.95
CA SER A 583 8.83 25.16 21.07
C SER A 583 9.36 24.82 22.46
N PHE A 584 9.02 23.64 22.96
CA PHE A 584 9.67 23.06 24.12
C PHE A 584 9.88 21.56 23.95
N ILE A 585 10.87 21.04 24.66
CA ILE A 585 11.13 19.62 24.83
C ILE A 585 11.26 19.29 26.33
N LEU A 586 10.56 18.25 26.75
CA LEU A 586 10.78 17.59 28.04
C LEU A 586 11.83 16.48 27.83
N LEU A 587 12.87 16.48 28.66
CA LEU A 587 14.02 15.57 28.59
C LEU A 587 14.11 14.80 29.92
N HIS A 588 13.91 13.49 29.89
CA HIS A 588 13.91 12.62 31.07
C HIS A 588 15.06 11.61 31.01
N ASN A 589 16.02 11.76 31.91
CA ASN A 589 17.28 11.01 31.96
C ASN A 589 18.08 10.98 30.64
N VAL A 590 17.83 11.94 29.74
CA VAL A 590 18.60 12.09 28.50
C VAL A 590 19.88 12.86 28.80
N LYS A 591 21.03 12.21 28.54
CA LYS A 591 22.33 12.88 28.45
C LYS A 591 22.54 13.38 27.02
N ALA A 592 22.85 14.66 26.87
CA ALA A 592 23.34 15.23 25.62
C ALA A 592 24.87 15.37 25.68
N ASP A 593 25.58 14.82 24.69
CA ASP A 593 27.01 15.07 24.48
C ASP A 593 27.29 16.48 23.91
N VAL A 594 28.56 16.81 23.61
CA VAL A 594 28.96 18.17 23.20
C VAL A 594 28.43 18.51 21.81
N HIS A 595 27.52 19.49 21.71
CA HIS A 595 26.84 19.89 20.48
C HIS A 595 26.53 21.41 20.40
N LYS A 596 25.99 21.86 19.26
CA LYS A 596 25.36 23.17 19.04
C LYS A 596 24.03 22.96 18.30
N ASP A 597 22.98 23.65 18.71
CA ASP A 597 21.66 23.60 18.09
C ASP A 597 21.56 24.55 16.89
N LEU A 598 22.22 24.19 15.79
CA LEU A 598 22.22 24.96 14.55
C LEU A 598 20.82 25.11 13.91
N GLY A 599 19.83 24.33 14.37
CA GLY A 599 18.42 24.43 13.99
C GLY A 599 17.61 25.46 14.79
N ASN A 600 18.14 26.01 15.88
CA ASN A 600 17.48 27.04 16.67
C ASN A 600 17.70 28.43 16.07
N ALA A 601 16.78 29.36 16.31
CA ALA A 601 16.93 30.77 15.98
C ALA A 601 18.02 31.43 16.86
N ASP A 602 18.45 32.62 16.46
CA ASP A 602 19.47 33.40 17.16
C ASP A 602 18.88 34.10 18.40
N THR A 603 18.41 33.30 19.35
CA THR A 603 17.76 33.72 20.60
C THR A 603 18.16 32.78 21.73
N PRO A 604 18.41 33.29 22.97
CA PRO A 604 18.73 32.43 24.11
C PRO A 604 17.69 31.33 24.32
N SER A 605 18.15 30.11 24.58
CA SER A 605 17.32 28.97 24.98
C SER A 605 17.27 28.89 26.52
N LEU A 606 16.16 28.39 27.04
CA LEU A 606 15.86 28.32 28.48
C LEU A 606 15.78 26.86 28.93
N LEU A 607 16.66 26.44 29.83
CA LEU A 607 16.62 25.13 30.49
C LEU A 607 16.08 25.27 31.93
N ILE A 608 15.16 24.41 32.36
CA ILE A 608 14.51 24.43 33.68
C ILE A 608 14.56 23.03 34.30
N GLY A 609 15.02 22.91 35.55
CA GLY A 609 14.89 21.67 36.32
C GLY A 609 13.44 21.43 36.75
N VAL A 610 12.91 20.23 36.50
CA VAL A 610 11.56 19.83 36.94
C VAL A 610 11.62 18.90 38.13
N SER A 611 12.47 17.86 38.08
CA SER A 611 12.76 17.02 39.25
C SER A 611 14.00 17.52 40.00
N SER A 612 14.16 17.05 41.24
CA SER A 612 15.37 17.24 42.03
C SER A 612 16.36 16.09 41.79
N PHE A 613 17.60 16.41 41.41
CA PHE A 613 18.70 15.49 41.09
C PHE A 613 20.04 16.11 41.52
N THR A 614 21.09 15.31 41.72
CA THR A 614 22.41 15.82 42.13
C THR A 614 23.44 15.77 41.01
N ASN A 615 24.27 16.81 40.93
CA ASN A 615 25.11 17.11 39.75
C ASN A 615 24.21 17.31 38.51
N GLY A 616 24.66 17.00 37.29
CA GLY A 616 23.82 17.13 36.09
C GLY A 616 23.71 18.54 35.54
N GLU A 617 24.71 19.36 35.81
CA GLU A 617 24.90 20.73 35.32
C GLU A 617 24.86 20.78 33.78
N LEU A 618 24.47 21.94 33.26
CA LEU A 618 24.70 22.30 31.86
C LEU A 618 26.11 22.88 31.76
N TRP A 619 27.01 22.22 31.03
CA TRP A 619 28.28 22.82 30.64
C TRP A 619 28.06 23.66 29.38
N VAL A 620 28.57 24.90 29.38
CA VAL A 620 28.47 25.85 28.25
C VAL A 620 29.84 26.45 27.95
N GLU A 621 30.24 26.44 26.69
CA GLU A 621 31.46 27.07 26.15
C GLU A 621 31.56 28.55 26.57
N SER A 622 32.72 28.92 27.13
CA SER A 622 33.02 30.28 27.56
C SER A 622 34.53 30.50 27.53
N PRO A 623 35.03 31.60 26.92
CA PRO A 623 36.46 31.90 26.86
C PRO A 623 37.12 31.97 28.25
N ASP A 624 36.40 32.49 29.24
CA ASP A 624 36.83 32.64 30.63
C ASP A 624 36.46 31.43 31.51
N GLY A 625 36.01 30.33 30.91
CA GLY A 625 35.51 29.15 31.61
C GLY A 625 36.62 28.30 32.23
N ASN A 626 36.42 27.83 33.46
CA ASN A 626 37.42 27.01 34.16
C ASN A 626 37.24 25.49 33.98
N THR A 627 36.11 25.03 33.42
CA THR A 627 35.82 23.59 33.25
C THR A 627 36.16 23.12 31.84
N LYS A 628 37.07 22.14 31.76
CA LYS A 628 37.55 21.54 30.51
C LYS A 628 36.60 20.45 30.00
N MET A 629 36.34 20.46 28.70
CA MET A 629 35.58 19.44 27.98
C MET A 629 36.40 18.94 26.78
N ASN A 630 36.48 17.63 26.58
CA ASN A 630 37.21 17.02 25.46
C ASN A 630 36.26 16.73 24.29
N PHE A 631 36.54 17.30 23.11
CA PHE A 631 35.73 17.11 21.91
C PHE A 631 36.63 17.06 20.67
N LYS A 632 36.60 15.93 19.94
CA LYS A 632 37.36 15.71 18.68
C LYS A 632 38.83 16.15 18.80
N ASP A 633 39.51 15.59 19.80
CA ASP A 633 40.93 15.82 20.13
C ASP A 633 41.30 17.27 20.49
N LYS A 634 40.30 18.12 20.77
CA LYS A 634 40.46 19.47 21.29
C LYS A 634 39.90 19.59 22.70
N ILE A 635 40.58 20.39 23.53
CA ILE A 635 40.09 20.82 24.84
C ILE A 635 39.36 22.15 24.64
N VAL A 636 38.07 22.18 24.96
CA VAL A 636 37.26 23.41 25.01
C VAL A 636 37.02 23.78 26.48
N PHE A 637 37.00 25.06 26.77
CA PHE A 637 36.77 25.59 28.12
C PHE A 637 35.36 26.17 28.23
N GLY A 638 34.78 26.09 29.43
CA GLY A 638 33.40 26.49 29.68
C GLY A 638 33.04 26.53 31.16
N ASN A 639 31.81 26.96 31.43
CA ASN A 639 31.26 27.10 32.76
C ASN A 639 30.18 26.04 33.03
N LEU A 640 30.06 25.63 34.29
CA LEU A 640 29.01 24.73 34.77
C LEU A 640 27.86 25.53 35.37
N HIS A 641 26.68 25.37 34.80
CA HIS A 641 25.45 26.01 35.27
C HIS A 641 24.57 24.99 35.99
N PRO A 642 24.22 25.19 37.28
CA PRO A 642 23.36 24.28 38.02
C PRO A 642 21.93 24.31 37.45
N VAL A 643 21.33 23.13 37.25
CA VAL A 643 20.01 22.96 36.60
C VAL A 643 18.94 22.41 37.57
N CYS A 644 19.33 21.68 38.62
CA CYS A 644 18.38 21.14 39.61
C CYS A 644 17.63 22.27 40.31
N ASP A 645 16.30 22.23 40.28
CA ASP A 645 15.38 23.22 40.86
C ASP A 645 15.57 24.70 40.44
N THR A 646 16.45 24.96 39.47
CA THR A 646 16.78 26.29 38.93
C THR A 646 16.30 26.45 37.49
N LYS A 647 16.68 27.59 36.87
CA LYS A 647 16.56 27.86 35.44
C LYS A 647 17.85 28.47 34.91
N VAL A 648 18.22 28.16 33.66
CA VAL A 648 19.44 28.62 32.98
C VAL A 648 19.08 29.14 31.60
N PHE A 649 19.53 30.35 31.27
CA PHE A 649 19.50 30.88 29.90
C PHE A 649 20.88 30.74 29.26
N PHE A 650 20.95 30.27 28.02
CA PHE A 650 22.20 30.07 27.29
C PHE A 650 21.99 30.14 25.77
N ASP A 651 23.06 30.43 25.02
CA ASP A 651 23.03 30.44 23.56
C ASP A 651 23.32 29.04 22.99
N ALA A 652 22.27 28.22 22.92
CA ALA A 652 22.35 26.88 22.35
C ALA A 652 22.79 26.85 20.89
N ARG A 653 22.58 27.94 20.12
CA ARG A 653 22.89 28.00 18.70
C ARG A 653 24.38 28.20 18.48
N ASN A 654 24.98 29.17 19.16
CA ASN A 654 26.34 29.63 18.88
C ASN A 654 27.40 29.14 19.89
N THR A 655 27.03 28.56 21.04
CA THR A 655 28.00 28.01 22.03
C THR A 655 27.94 26.48 22.12
N TRP A 656 29.10 25.81 22.22
CA TRP A 656 29.16 24.36 22.45
C TRP A 656 28.65 24.08 23.86
N HIS A 657 27.76 23.10 24.01
CA HIS A 657 27.20 22.78 25.32
C HIS A 657 26.92 21.27 25.47
N ALA A 658 26.83 20.81 26.71
CA ALA A 658 26.66 19.39 27.06
C ALA A 658 25.98 19.20 28.42
N THR A 659 25.40 18.02 28.63
CA THR A 659 24.87 17.58 29.94
C THR A 659 25.95 16.83 30.72
N MET A 660 26.30 17.33 31.90
CA MET A 660 27.19 16.61 32.83
C MET A 660 26.49 15.37 33.42
N PRO A 661 27.25 14.35 33.88
CA PRO A 661 26.66 13.22 34.61
C PRO A 661 25.90 13.66 35.87
N TRP A 662 24.82 12.96 36.19
CA TRP A 662 23.98 13.21 37.38
C TRP A 662 23.74 11.95 38.20
N GLN A 663 23.12 12.10 39.36
CA GLN A 663 22.53 11.02 40.15
C GLN A 663 21.09 11.39 40.53
N GLY A 664 20.23 10.38 40.68
CA GLY A 664 18.78 10.58 40.83
C GLY A 664 18.07 10.71 39.47
N ASP A 665 16.79 11.09 39.51
CA ASP A 665 15.93 11.17 38.34
C ASP A 665 15.96 12.58 37.74
N ARG A 666 16.39 12.75 36.49
CA ARG A 666 16.60 14.06 35.85
C ARG A 666 15.57 14.35 34.77
N LEU A 667 14.48 15.02 35.13
CA LEU A 667 13.52 15.64 34.24
C LEU A 667 13.82 17.14 34.10
N VAL A 668 14.03 17.62 32.88
CA VAL A 668 14.25 19.04 32.56
C VAL A 668 13.38 19.49 31.39
N VAL A 669 12.97 20.76 31.38
CA VAL A 669 12.34 21.41 30.21
C VAL A 669 13.37 22.26 29.49
N ALA A 670 13.54 22.10 28.19
CA ALA A 670 14.22 23.10 27.35
C ALA A 670 13.19 23.81 26.46
N ALA A 671 13.06 25.12 26.62
CA ALA A 671 12.22 26.00 25.82
C ALA A 671 13.09 26.83 24.86
N TYR A 672 12.67 26.91 23.59
CA TYR A 672 13.49 27.46 22.53
C TYR A 672 12.66 27.93 21.32
N ASN A 673 13.34 28.46 20.32
CA ASN A 673 12.76 28.90 19.05
C ASN A 673 13.46 28.17 17.88
N PRO A 674 12.75 27.44 17.01
CA PRO A 674 13.32 26.94 15.76
C PRO A 674 13.59 28.07 14.77
N ALA A 675 14.62 27.89 13.94
CA ALA A 675 14.91 28.80 12.83
C ALA A 675 13.75 28.87 11.82
N PHE A 676 13.64 29.99 11.11
CA PHE A 676 12.61 30.25 10.08
C PHE A 676 11.15 30.32 10.56
N MET A 677 10.89 30.46 11.86
CA MET A 677 9.52 30.66 12.42
C MET A 677 8.69 31.74 11.71
N ARG A 678 9.31 32.78 11.14
CA ARG A 678 8.64 33.82 10.33
C ARG A 678 7.89 33.30 9.08
N ASN A 679 8.11 32.04 8.69
CA ASN A 679 7.47 31.40 7.55
C ASN A 679 6.16 30.64 7.91
N LEU A 680 5.75 30.63 9.18
CA LEU A 680 4.48 30.00 9.60
C LEU A 680 3.26 30.80 9.13
N GLN A 681 2.20 30.09 8.77
CA GLN A 681 0.94 30.72 8.35
C GLN A 681 0.27 31.45 9.53
N PRO A 682 -0.44 32.58 9.31
CA PRO A 682 -1.10 33.32 10.39
C PRO A 682 -2.04 32.48 11.26
N GLN A 683 -2.71 31.48 10.66
CA GLN A 683 -3.55 30.51 11.36
C GLN A 683 -2.74 29.62 12.32
N GLN A 684 -1.54 29.18 11.93
CA GLN A 684 -0.65 28.36 12.76
C GLN A 684 0.02 29.18 13.87
N LEU A 685 0.34 30.45 13.58
CA LEU A 685 0.77 31.41 14.61
C LEU A 685 -0.34 31.67 15.63
N GLN A 686 -1.61 31.71 15.21
CA GLN A 686 -2.73 31.82 16.13
C GLN A 686 -2.91 30.55 16.96
N GLN A 687 -2.90 29.36 16.35
CA GLN A 687 -2.91 28.08 17.07
C GLN A 687 -1.82 27.98 18.14
N LEU A 688 -0.61 28.51 17.90
CA LEU A 688 0.44 28.59 18.92
C LEU A 688 0.09 29.52 20.09
N ARG A 689 -0.54 30.69 19.82
CA ARG A 689 -1.03 31.59 20.88
C ARG A 689 -2.17 30.95 21.69
N ASP A 690 -3.07 30.24 21.02
CA ASP A 690 -4.19 29.51 21.63
C ASP A 690 -3.68 28.33 22.48
N LEU A 691 -2.56 27.72 22.10
CA LEU A 691 -1.79 26.76 22.90
C LEU A 691 -0.91 27.43 23.98
N GLY A 692 -0.96 28.75 24.14
CA GLY A 692 -0.32 29.48 25.23
C GLY A 692 1.13 29.94 25.01
N PHE A 693 1.73 29.69 23.84
CA PHE A 693 3.11 30.10 23.54
C PHE A 693 3.25 31.64 23.54
N PRO A 694 4.24 32.23 24.25
CA PRO A 694 4.41 33.67 24.35
C PRO A 694 5.15 34.24 23.13
N LEU A 695 4.47 34.27 21.98
CA LEU A 695 4.96 34.90 20.76
C LEU A 695 4.85 36.44 20.84
N SER A 696 5.80 37.16 20.24
CA SER A 696 5.74 38.63 20.09
C SER A 696 4.61 39.05 19.13
N LEU A 697 4.08 40.26 19.33
CA LEU A 697 2.94 40.78 18.54
C LEU A 697 3.37 41.63 17.33
N ASP A 698 4.51 42.30 17.40
CA ASP A 698 4.85 43.36 16.45
C ASP A 698 5.53 42.84 15.17
N ALA A 699 4.71 42.62 14.15
CA ALA A 699 5.13 42.42 12.76
C ALA A 699 4.69 43.60 11.87
N SER A 700 4.75 44.83 12.41
CA SER A 700 4.50 46.06 11.66
C SER A 700 5.43 47.19 12.17
N ALA A 701 6.24 47.73 11.27
CA ALA A 701 7.06 48.95 11.45
C ALA A 701 8.05 48.98 12.64
N ALA A 702 9.17 48.25 12.52
CA ALA A 702 10.41 48.57 13.22
C ALA A 702 11.63 48.50 12.27
N SER A 703 12.06 49.69 11.87
CA SER A 703 13.37 50.12 11.32
C SER A 703 14.57 49.19 11.41
N ALA A 704 15.46 49.29 10.41
CA ALA A 704 16.81 48.75 10.48
C ALA A 704 17.67 49.46 11.55
N SER A 705 18.25 48.68 12.46
CA SER A 705 19.45 49.07 13.22
C SER A 705 20.20 47.85 13.75
N SER A 706 21.40 47.62 13.22
CA SER A 706 22.46 46.90 13.94
C SER A 706 23.52 47.94 14.32
N PRO A 707 23.66 48.32 15.60
CA PRO A 707 24.82 49.08 16.03
C PRO A 707 26.03 48.14 16.06
N LEU A 708 26.99 48.36 15.18
CA LEU A 708 28.35 47.85 15.38
C LEU A 708 28.99 48.62 16.55
N PRO A 709 29.88 47.98 17.35
CA PRO A 709 30.64 48.70 18.38
C PRO A 709 31.57 49.75 17.75
N ASP A 710 31.69 50.92 18.38
CA ASP A 710 32.55 52.00 17.91
C ASP A 710 34.03 51.61 17.83
N GLY A 711 34.66 51.93 16.70
CA GLY A 711 36.10 51.82 16.52
C GLY A 711 36.85 53.05 17.05
N LEU A 712 37.70 52.84 18.07
CA LEU A 712 38.91 53.62 18.41
C LEU A 712 38.96 55.13 18.05
N GLY A 713 38.13 55.94 18.70
CA GLY A 713 38.52 57.26 19.25
C GLY A 713 38.85 58.44 18.32
N GLY A 714 38.86 59.64 18.94
CA GLY A 714 39.60 60.80 18.40
C GLY A 714 38.84 61.78 17.49
N SER A 715 38.03 62.65 18.10
CA SER A 715 37.90 64.08 17.72
C SER A 715 37.89 64.49 16.22
N GLY A 716 36.68 64.44 15.65
CA GLY A 716 36.02 65.35 14.68
C GLY A 716 36.73 66.47 13.90
N GLY A 717 36.12 66.84 12.75
CA GLY A 717 36.20 68.20 12.23
C GLY A 717 35.97 68.43 10.73
N VAL A 718 34.73 68.82 10.36
CA VAL A 718 34.41 69.87 9.34
C VAL A 718 34.85 69.69 7.86
N SER A 719 33.91 69.18 7.05
CA SER A 719 33.42 69.72 5.75
C SER A 719 34.26 69.78 4.45
N ALA A 720 33.51 69.67 3.33
CA ALA A 720 33.82 70.03 1.91
C ALA A 720 34.80 69.09 1.15
N ASP A 721 34.78 68.95 -0.19
CA ASP A 721 33.91 69.56 -1.23
C ASP A 721 33.76 68.68 -2.52
N GLN A 722 33.08 69.25 -3.54
CA GLN A 722 32.93 68.92 -4.98
C GLN A 722 34.01 68.05 -5.71
N GLY A 723 33.64 67.42 -6.85
CA GLY A 723 34.64 67.02 -7.88
C GLY A 723 34.24 66.00 -8.98
N ASP A 724 33.51 66.44 -10.01
CA ASP A 724 33.42 66.01 -11.43
C ASP A 724 34.03 64.71 -12.05
N GLN A 725 33.23 64.10 -12.97
CA GLN A 725 33.54 63.66 -14.37
C GLN A 725 34.65 62.58 -14.66
N GLU A 726 34.63 61.76 -15.74
CA GLU A 726 33.73 61.60 -16.91
C GLU A 726 33.79 60.17 -17.56
N ALA A 727 32.77 59.84 -18.37
CA ALA A 727 32.73 58.95 -19.56
C ALA A 727 33.23 57.47 -19.57
N GLY A 728 32.36 56.57 -20.05
CA GLY A 728 32.68 55.20 -20.51
C GLY A 728 31.40 54.36 -20.75
N ALA A 729 31.13 53.94 -22.00
CA ALA A 729 29.81 53.43 -22.44
C ALA A 729 29.58 51.91 -22.26
N ASP A 730 28.30 51.50 -22.17
CA ASP A 730 27.72 50.45 -23.04
C ASP A 730 26.17 50.40 -23.02
N GLU A 731 25.57 49.46 -23.75
CA GLU A 731 24.17 49.46 -24.26
C GLU A 731 23.03 49.30 -23.24
N ALA A 732 21.83 49.82 -23.60
CA ALA A 732 20.55 49.48 -22.97
C ALA A 732 19.38 49.51 -23.99
N ALA A 733 18.43 48.59 -23.87
CA ALA A 733 17.26 48.45 -24.75
C ALA A 733 15.97 49.07 -24.16
N ALA A 734 14.99 49.36 -25.01
CA ALA A 734 13.72 50.00 -24.63
C ALA A 734 12.49 49.13 -24.90
N ASP A 735 11.58 49.20 -23.92
CA ASP A 735 10.22 48.65 -23.75
C ASP A 735 9.31 48.53 -24.99
N GLU A 736 8.58 47.41 -25.08
CA GLU A 736 7.20 47.37 -25.61
C GLU A 736 6.32 46.46 -24.72
N SER A 737 5.06 46.86 -24.56
CA SER A 737 4.22 46.49 -23.41
C SER A 737 3.64 45.05 -23.45
N MET A 738 3.71 44.34 -22.32
CA MET A 738 3.02 43.05 -22.13
C MET A 738 1.65 43.21 -21.45
N VAL A 739 0.59 42.68 -22.05
CA VAL A 739 -0.76 42.64 -21.44
C VAL A 739 -0.83 41.53 -20.39
N VAL A 740 -0.98 41.90 -19.12
CA VAL A 740 -1.13 40.95 -18.00
C VAL A 740 -2.58 40.47 -17.87
N VAL A 741 -2.79 39.17 -18.04
CA VAL A 741 -4.08 38.50 -17.74
C VAL A 741 -4.00 37.85 -16.37
N LEU A 742 -5.00 38.11 -15.53
CA LEU A 742 -5.04 37.69 -14.12
C LEU A 742 -5.52 36.25 -13.93
N GLY A 743 -4.86 35.53 -13.01
CA GLY A 743 -5.54 34.59 -12.11
C GLY A 743 -5.83 33.17 -12.62
N SER A 744 -4.79 32.34 -12.75
CA SER A 744 -4.91 30.88 -12.62
C SER A 744 -3.93 30.40 -11.54
N SER A 745 -4.38 29.58 -10.60
CA SER A 745 -3.72 29.33 -9.31
C SER A 745 -2.46 28.43 -9.39
N LYS A 746 -1.32 28.97 -8.97
CA LYS A 746 0.01 28.38 -8.71
C LYS A 746 0.78 29.35 -7.77
N GLU A 747 1.99 29.13 -7.23
CA GLU A 747 3.07 28.10 -7.31
C GLU A 747 3.59 27.91 -5.84
N ASP A 748 4.45 26.96 -5.43
CA ASP A 748 5.92 26.88 -5.59
C ASP A 748 6.68 28.23 -5.48
N ALA A 749 7.93 28.37 -4.99
CA ALA A 749 8.86 27.44 -4.35
C ALA A 749 9.69 28.19 -3.27
N GLY A 750 10.39 27.44 -2.41
CA GLY A 750 11.37 27.95 -1.45
C GLY A 750 12.82 27.59 -1.82
N GLU A 751 13.27 28.04 -2.99
CA GLU A 751 14.67 28.01 -3.47
C GLU A 751 15.41 26.64 -3.51
N GLU A 752 14.89 25.72 -4.31
CA GLU A 752 15.65 25.31 -5.50
C GLU A 752 14.82 25.69 -6.73
N LYS A 753 15.46 26.03 -7.87
CA LYS A 753 14.76 26.36 -9.13
C LYS A 753 14.25 25.08 -9.82
N GLY A 754 13.21 24.48 -9.23
CA GLY A 754 12.59 23.24 -9.69
C GLY A 754 11.97 23.36 -11.08
N GLU A 755 12.27 22.40 -11.95
CA GLU A 755 11.91 22.44 -13.37
C GLU A 755 10.41 22.16 -13.59
N GLN A 756 9.64 23.19 -13.96
CA GLN A 756 8.23 23.05 -14.27
C GLN A 756 7.99 22.61 -15.73
N PHE A 757 6.92 21.84 -15.98
CA PHE A 757 6.46 21.51 -17.33
C PHE A 757 5.91 22.73 -18.06
N ASP A 758 6.41 23.00 -19.27
CA ASP A 758 5.92 24.02 -20.19
C ASP A 758 5.00 23.39 -21.27
N PRO A 759 3.69 23.71 -21.27
CA PRO A 759 2.75 23.20 -22.27
C PRO A 759 3.13 23.48 -23.74
N ARG A 760 3.96 24.50 -24.02
CA ARG A 760 4.39 24.87 -25.38
C ARG A 760 5.20 23.78 -26.09
N TYR A 761 5.80 22.84 -25.34
CA TYR A 761 6.44 21.65 -25.94
C TYR A 761 5.45 20.73 -26.67
N SER A 762 4.16 20.74 -26.32
CA SER A 762 3.11 19.99 -27.05
C SER A 762 2.81 20.53 -28.45
N ARG A 763 3.12 21.81 -28.69
CA ARG A 763 2.68 22.60 -29.85
C ARG A 763 1.14 22.67 -30.05
N ALA A 764 0.35 22.29 -29.05
CA ALA A 764 -1.10 22.39 -29.05
C ALA A 764 -1.60 23.67 -28.37
N LEU A 765 -2.81 24.13 -28.74
CA LEU A 765 -3.45 25.32 -28.18
C LEU A 765 -4.41 24.95 -27.03
N GLY A 766 -4.45 25.79 -25.99
CA GLY A 766 -5.32 25.58 -24.83
C GLY A 766 -4.80 24.53 -23.84
N GLN A 767 -5.70 24.00 -23.01
CA GLN A 767 -5.38 23.04 -21.95
C GLN A 767 -5.50 21.57 -22.42
N PRO A 768 -4.82 20.62 -21.75
CA PRO A 768 -5.04 19.19 -21.96
C PRO A 768 -6.52 18.79 -21.76
N MET A 769 -6.93 17.71 -22.41
CA MET A 769 -8.23 17.06 -22.17
C MET A 769 -8.33 16.62 -20.70
N GLN A 770 -9.55 16.63 -20.16
CA GLN A 770 -9.85 16.24 -18.77
C GLN A 770 -10.74 14.99 -18.80
N CYS A 771 -10.22 13.88 -18.28
CA CYS A 771 -10.96 12.64 -18.11
C CYS A 771 -11.92 12.77 -16.93
N HIS A 772 -13.17 12.31 -17.09
CA HIS A 772 -14.19 12.35 -16.03
C HIS A 772 -14.76 10.95 -15.79
N HIS A 773 -14.55 10.40 -14.59
CA HIS A 773 -15.04 9.07 -14.24
C HIS A 773 -15.25 8.93 -12.73
N GLU A 774 -16.41 8.38 -12.32
CA GLU A 774 -16.71 8.04 -10.91
C GLU A 774 -16.49 9.20 -9.90
N GLY A 775 -16.72 10.45 -10.35
CA GLY A 775 -16.56 11.68 -9.56
C GLY A 775 -15.14 12.27 -9.56
N TYR A 776 -14.15 11.58 -10.13
CA TYR A 776 -12.79 12.09 -10.29
C TYR A 776 -12.58 12.73 -11.66
N THR A 777 -11.90 13.87 -11.67
CA THR A 777 -11.34 14.50 -12.87
C THR A 777 -9.81 14.43 -12.83
N GLN A 778 -9.18 14.12 -13.96
CA GLN A 778 -7.73 14.19 -14.13
C GLN A 778 -7.35 14.59 -15.56
N GLU A 779 -6.19 15.22 -15.75
CA GLU A 779 -5.66 15.47 -17.09
C GLU A 779 -5.40 14.14 -17.83
N PHE A 780 -5.78 14.09 -19.11
CA PHE A 780 -5.63 12.90 -19.96
C PHE A 780 -4.17 12.42 -20.04
N VAL A 781 -3.98 11.12 -19.84
CA VAL A 781 -2.69 10.42 -19.91
C VAL A 781 -2.69 9.46 -21.10
N ASP A 782 -2.10 9.87 -22.21
CA ASP A 782 -1.95 9.02 -23.39
C ASP A 782 -0.83 7.96 -23.26
N GLY A 783 0.03 8.09 -22.25
CA GLY A 783 1.20 7.23 -22.04
C GLY A 783 2.45 7.67 -22.81
N PHE A 784 2.39 8.78 -23.56
CA PHE A 784 3.51 9.30 -24.37
C PHE A 784 4.23 10.51 -23.73
N GLY A 785 3.89 10.86 -22.49
CA GLY A 785 4.54 11.90 -21.68
C GLY A 785 3.86 13.28 -21.75
N LEU A 786 4.20 14.17 -20.80
CA LEU A 786 3.53 15.46 -20.59
C LEU A 786 3.48 16.34 -21.84
N CYS A 787 4.59 16.42 -22.59
CA CYS A 787 4.74 17.14 -23.85
C CYS A 787 4.04 16.49 -25.06
N SER A 788 3.28 15.40 -24.89
CA SER A 788 2.58 14.76 -26.00
C SER A 788 1.35 15.56 -26.46
N PRO A 789 1.21 15.84 -27.78
CA PRO A 789 -0.01 16.44 -28.32
C PRO A 789 -1.22 15.51 -28.25
N GLY A 790 -1.03 14.20 -28.01
CA GLY A 790 -2.13 13.24 -27.85
C GLY A 790 -3.06 13.55 -26.68
N ARG A 791 -2.53 14.24 -25.66
CA ARG A 791 -3.24 14.74 -24.48
C ARG A 791 -4.17 15.93 -24.76
N TRP A 792 -4.06 16.56 -25.93
CA TRP A 792 -4.98 17.58 -26.43
C TRP A 792 -5.94 16.97 -27.45
N PRO A 793 -7.15 17.53 -27.64
CA PRO A 793 -8.07 17.04 -28.65
C PRO A 793 -7.51 17.33 -30.07
N PRO A 794 -7.86 16.55 -31.11
CA PRO A 794 -7.22 16.65 -32.43
C PRO A 794 -7.21 18.07 -33.01
N GLU A 795 -8.33 18.78 -32.89
CA GLU A 795 -8.50 20.16 -33.33
C GLU A 795 -7.56 21.18 -32.67
N ALA A 796 -7.07 20.92 -31.45
CA ALA A 796 -6.12 21.81 -30.77
C ALA A 796 -4.66 21.62 -31.22
N ARG A 797 -4.33 20.50 -31.87
CA ARG A 797 -2.93 20.12 -32.18
C ARG A 797 -2.31 21.01 -33.26
N GLY A 798 -0.99 21.15 -33.23
CA GLY A 798 -0.20 21.86 -34.24
C GLY A 798 -0.37 23.38 -34.29
N HIS A 799 -1.31 23.96 -33.55
CA HIS A 799 -1.62 25.39 -33.59
C HIS A 799 -0.45 26.30 -33.21
N LEU A 800 0.42 25.87 -32.30
CA LEU A 800 1.62 26.62 -31.89
C LEU A 800 2.87 26.26 -32.70
N GLN A 801 2.75 25.52 -33.80
CA GLN A 801 3.90 25.16 -34.63
C GLN A 801 4.47 26.36 -35.39
N THR A 802 5.78 26.43 -35.55
CA THR A 802 6.43 27.39 -36.45
C THR A 802 6.04 27.11 -37.92
N LEU A 803 6.42 28.03 -38.83
CA LEU A 803 6.25 27.79 -40.26
C LEU A 803 7.13 26.61 -40.75
N GLU A 804 8.31 26.43 -40.14
CA GLU A 804 9.25 25.37 -40.52
C GLU A 804 8.84 24.01 -39.96
N GLU A 805 8.36 23.97 -38.71
CA GLU A 805 7.73 22.79 -38.12
C GLU A 805 6.55 22.30 -38.99
N ARG A 806 5.71 23.22 -39.49
CA ARG A 806 4.61 22.89 -40.41
C ARG A 806 5.07 22.42 -41.78
N LYS A 807 6.11 23.03 -42.37
CA LYS A 807 6.73 22.54 -43.61
C LYS A 807 7.24 21.10 -43.43
N HIS A 808 7.93 20.84 -42.32
CA HIS A 808 8.50 19.52 -42.01
C HIS A 808 7.44 18.45 -41.79
N VAL A 809 6.40 18.75 -40.99
CA VAL A 809 5.22 17.89 -40.82
C VAL A 809 4.58 17.55 -42.16
N ASN A 810 4.33 18.56 -43.01
CA ASN A 810 3.69 18.36 -44.30
C ASN A 810 4.56 17.54 -45.27
N ALA A 811 5.88 17.70 -45.25
CA ALA A 811 6.80 16.91 -46.06
C ALA A 811 6.75 15.42 -45.68
N ILE A 812 6.86 15.09 -44.38
CA ILE A 812 6.78 13.69 -43.91
C ILE A 812 5.37 13.12 -44.12
N ALA A 813 4.32 13.89 -43.81
CA ALA A 813 2.94 13.46 -44.03
C ALA A 813 2.65 13.12 -45.51
N SER A 814 3.24 13.88 -46.45
CA SER A 814 3.18 13.58 -47.89
C SER A 814 3.82 12.24 -48.23
N VAL A 815 5.02 11.95 -47.70
CA VAL A 815 5.69 10.65 -47.90
C VAL A 815 4.86 9.49 -47.33
N LEU A 816 4.20 9.68 -46.18
CA LEU A 816 3.32 8.66 -45.60
C LEU A 816 2.02 8.50 -46.39
N GLU A 817 1.45 9.57 -46.94
CA GLU A 817 0.27 9.48 -47.82
C GLU A 817 0.60 8.74 -49.12
N ASP A 818 1.75 9.00 -49.75
CA ASP A 818 2.23 8.22 -50.89
C ASP A 818 2.40 6.73 -50.53
N LEU A 819 3.08 6.42 -49.42
CA LEU A 819 3.30 5.03 -48.96
C LEU A 819 1.97 4.27 -48.75
N VAL A 820 0.97 4.92 -48.15
CA VAL A 820 -0.35 4.31 -47.91
C VAL A 820 -1.12 4.13 -49.22
N ASN A 821 -1.06 5.11 -50.14
CA ASN A 821 -1.73 5.02 -51.44
C ASN A 821 -1.09 3.94 -52.35
N ASP A 822 0.26 3.87 -52.40
CA ASP A 822 1.03 2.91 -53.20
C ASP A 822 0.84 1.45 -52.72
N ALA A 823 0.71 1.23 -51.41
CA ALA A 823 0.64 -0.11 -50.82
C ALA A 823 -0.80 -0.62 -50.59
N ILE A 824 -1.79 0.25 -50.39
CA ILE A 824 -3.12 -0.14 -49.88
C ILE A 824 -4.26 0.42 -50.75
N GLY A 825 -4.57 -0.27 -51.85
CA GLY A 825 -5.62 0.13 -52.80
C GLY A 825 -7.04 0.23 -52.23
N ASP A 826 -7.41 -0.59 -51.25
CA ASP A 826 -8.62 -0.39 -50.41
C ASP A 826 -8.25 -0.37 -48.94
N VAL A 827 -8.03 0.84 -48.42
CA VAL A 827 -7.74 1.12 -47.01
C VAL A 827 -8.83 0.60 -46.06
N LYS A 828 -10.11 0.61 -46.47
CA LYS A 828 -11.24 0.14 -45.66
C LYS A 828 -11.24 -1.39 -45.58
N HIS A 829 -11.09 -2.09 -46.71
CA HIS A 829 -10.97 -3.55 -46.70
C HIS A 829 -9.75 -4.00 -45.88
N LYS A 830 -8.59 -3.34 -46.07
CA LYS A 830 -7.37 -3.66 -45.33
C LYS A 830 -7.52 -3.39 -43.82
N SER A 831 -8.20 -2.32 -43.42
CA SER A 831 -8.51 -2.07 -42.00
C SER A 831 -9.43 -3.15 -41.40
N MET A 832 -10.36 -3.73 -42.17
CA MET A 832 -11.19 -4.85 -41.71
C MET A 832 -10.37 -6.14 -41.57
N GLU A 833 -9.43 -6.42 -42.48
CA GLU A 833 -8.48 -7.53 -42.33
C GLU A 833 -7.63 -7.38 -41.06
N LEU A 834 -7.15 -6.16 -40.79
CA LEU A 834 -6.36 -5.82 -39.60
C LEU A 834 -7.16 -6.02 -38.30
N ALA A 835 -8.38 -5.47 -38.25
CA ALA A 835 -9.28 -5.58 -37.09
C ALA A 835 -9.71 -7.02 -36.76
N LEU A 836 -9.76 -7.88 -37.78
CA LEU A 836 -10.09 -9.31 -37.66
C LEU A 836 -8.85 -10.20 -37.44
N GLY A 837 -7.66 -9.63 -37.19
CA GLY A 837 -6.42 -10.38 -36.95
C GLY A 837 -5.95 -11.23 -38.14
N ARG A 838 -6.37 -10.89 -39.38
CA ARG A 838 -6.08 -11.68 -40.58
C ARG A 838 -4.74 -11.36 -41.23
N LEU A 839 -4.17 -10.19 -40.94
CA LEU A 839 -2.85 -9.79 -41.39
C LEU A 839 -1.77 -10.43 -40.50
N LYS A 840 -0.94 -11.29 -41.09
CA LYS A 840 0.16 -11.98 -40.40
C LYS A 840 1.46 -11.17 -40.33
N GLY A 841 1.51 -10.05 -41.03
CA GLY A 841 2.64 -9.12 -41.13
C GLY A 841 2.17 -7.81 -41.76
N SER A 842 3.11 -6.91 -42.02
CA SER A 842 2.82 -5.59 -42.60
C SER A 842 2.18 -5.68 -44.00
N PRO A 843 1.25 -4.78 -44.36
CA PRO A 843 0.86 -4.56 -45.75
C PRO A 843 1.91 -3.76 -46.55
N PHE A 844 2.89 -3.13 -45.89
CA PHE A 844 3.99 -2.42 -46.53
C PHE A 844 5.17 -3.39 -46.72
N SER A 845 5.75 -3.44 -47.92
CA SER A 845 6.98 -4.22 -48.14
C SER A 845 8.19 -3.53 -47.52
N GLU A 846 9.26 -4.30 -47.21
CA GLU A 846 10.56 -3.74 -46.81
C GLU A 846 11.04 -2.66 -47.79
N GLU A 847 10.94 -2.90 -49.11
CA GLU A 847 11.32 -1.94 -50.14
C GLU A 847 10.52 -0.63 -50.06
N GLN A 848 9.20 -0.71 -49.86
CA GLN A 848 8.34 0.46 -49.70
C GLN A 848 8.66 1.23 -48.41
N LEU A 849 8.88 0.52 -47.29
CA LEU A 849 9.28 1.13 -46.02
C LEU A 849 10.66 1.80 -46.13
N TRP A 850 11.63 1.18 -46.79
CA TRP A 850 12.96 1.76 -47.03
C TRP A 850 12.91 2.96 -47.99
N ARG A 851 12.08 2.92 -49.04
CA ARG A 851 11.84 4.06 -49.93
C ARG A 851 11.21 5.24 -49.18
N ALA A 852 10.28 4.97 -48.26
CA ALA A 852 9.68 5.99 -47.40
C ALA A 852 10.67 6.57 -46.37
N ARG A 853 11.42 5.70 -45.65
CA ARG A 853 12.51 6.09 -44.74
C ARG A 853 13.53 6.97 -45.48
N GLY A 854 13.99 6.54 -46.65
CA GLY A 854 14.93 7.27 -47.50
C GLY A 854 14.46 8.70 -47.82
N ARG A 855 13.21 8.85 -48.30
CA ARG A 855 12.60 10.16 -48.59
C ARG A 855 12.43 11.05 -47.36
N ILE A 856 12.25 10.47 -46.18
CA ILE A 856 12.19 11.20 -44.91
C ILE A 856 13.60 11.63 -44.46
N CYS A 857 14.61 10.81 -44.69
CA CYS A 857 16.01 11.17 -44.46
C CYS A 857 16.45 12.34 -45.37
N ASP A 858 16.02 12.36 -46.64
CA ASP A 858 16.35 13.42 -47.61
C ASP A 858 15.86 14.83 -47.20
N VAL A 859 14.85 14.93 -46.33
CA VAL A 859 14.33 16.22 -45.82
C VAL A 859 14.87 16.58 -44.42
N LEU A 860 15.82 15.82 -43.89
CA LEU A 860 16.46 16.07 -42.59
C LEU A 860 17.84 16.73 -42.75
N PRO A 861 18.35 17.46 -41.72
CA PRO A 861 19.59 18.25 -41.84
C PRO A 861 20.86 17.43 -42.13
N ALA A 862 20.89 16.15 -41.77
CA ALA A 862 21.98 15.22 -42.09
C ALA A 862 21.40 13.87 -42.59
N PRO A 863 21.07 13.76 -43.89
CA PRO A 863 20.39 12.59 -44.46
C PRO A 863 21.13 11.27 -44.26
N GLU A 864 22.46 11.24 -44.46
CA GLU A 864 23.26 10.01 -44.31
C GLU A 864 23.26 9.50 -42.86
N ALA A 865 23.42 10.40 -41.88
CA ALA A 865 23.29 10.04 -40.48
C ALA A 865 21.85 9.63 -40.13
N ALA A 866 20.82 10.19 -40.78
CA ALA A 866 19.43 9.78 -40.56
C ALA A 866 19.14 8.37 -41.09
N ARG A 867 19.88 7.89 -42.10
CA ARG A 867 19.77 6.54 -42.69
C ARG A 867 20.36 5.44 -41.81
N GLU A 868 21.17 5.78 -40.82
CA GLU A 868 21.80 4.83 -39.91
C GLU A 868 20.78 4.20 -38.94
N ILE A 869 20.74 2.87 -38.89
CA ILE A 869 20.10 2.10 -37.82
C ILE A 869 21.21 1.62 -36.88
N PRO A 870 21.25 2.08 -35.60
CA PRO A 870 22.27 1.64 -34.65
C PRO A 870 22.27 0.14 -34.43
N GLU A 871 23.44 -0.46 -34.22
CA GLU A 871 23.55 -1.90 -34.00
C GLU A 871 22.62 -2.35 -32.86
N ARG A 872 21.77 -3.35 -33.14
CA ARG A 872 20.75 -3.95 -32.23
C ARG A 872 19.51 -3.09 -31.93
N GLN A 873 19.32 -1.95 -32.61
CA GLN A 873 18.06 -1.21 -32.56
C GLN A 873 17.13 -1.60 -33.73
N PRO A 874 15.81 -1.81 -33.51
CA PRO A 874 14.84 -1.88 -34.60
C PRO A 874 14.42 -0.47 -35.09
N PHE A 875 14.66 0.56 -34.28
CA PHE A 875 14.17 1.93 -34.52
C PHE A 875 15.15 2.79 -35.31
N MET A 876 14.60 3.67 -36.16
CA MET A 876 15.33 4.68 -36.94
C MET A 876 15.72 5.89 -36.06
N LEU A 877 16.54 5.66 -35.04
CA LEU A 877 16.78 6.63 -33.95
C LEU A 877 17.39 7.95 -34.40
N HIS A 878 18.28 7.95 -35.40
CA HIS A 878 18.89 9.19 -35.91
C HIS A 878 17.89 10.01 -36.75
N MET A 879 17.08 9.36 -37.58
CA MET A 879 15.95 10.00 -38.29
C MET A 879 14.94 10.61 -37.30
N LEU A 880 14.58 9.85 -36.25
CA LEU A 880 13.65 10.29 -35.21
C LEU A 880 14.22 11.46 -34.40
N GLY A 881 15.47 11.38 -33.94
CA GLY A 881 16.15 12.44 -33.19
C GLY A 881 16.28 13.73 -33.98
N GLN A 882 16.73 13.66 -35.25
CA GLN A 882 16.77 14.84 -36.13
C GLN A 882 15.37 15.42 -36.38
N SER A 883 14.36 14.58 -36.64
CA SER A 883 13.00 15.06 -36.86
C SER A 883 12.35 15.64 -35.60
N LEU A 884 12.61 15.08 -34.41
CA LEU A 884 12.08 15.58 -33.15
C LEU A 884 12.77 16.86 -32.70
N LYS A 885 14.05 17.05 -33.07
CA LYS A 885 14.76 18.33 -32.91
C LYS A 885 14.09 19.44 -33.71
N LEU A 886 13.79 19.20 -34.99
CA LEU A 886 13.06 20.15 -35.84
C LEU A 886 11.66 20.46 -35.31
N LEU A 887 11.02 19.51 -34.60
CA LEU A 887 9.69 19.65 -33.99
C LEU A 887 9.71 20.17 -32.54
N GLY A 888 10.90 20.53 -32.02
CA GLY A 888 11.08 21.09 -30.68
C GLY A 888 10.69 20.16 -29.53
N ASP A 889 10.80 18.84 -29.70
CA ASP A 889 10.43 17.86 -28.67
C ASP A 889 11.57 17.63 -27.65
N PRO A 890 11.33 17.68 -26.33
CA PRO A 890 12.40 17.72 -25.32
C PRO A 890 13.23 16.44 -25.17
N ASP A 891 12.84 15.29 -25.75
CA ASP A 891 13.66 14.06 -25.74
C ASP A 891 14.53 13.88 -26.99
N TRP A 892 14.57 14.83 -27.93
CA TRP A 892 15.23 14.62 -29.23
C TRP A 892 16.70 14.16 -29.10
N GLU A 893 17.41 14.66 -28.08
CA GLU A 893 18.83 14.41 -27.84
C GLU A 893 19.08 12.97 -27.34
N VAL A 894 18.30 12.50 -26.37
CA VAL A 894 18.52 11.17 -25.74
C VAL A 894 18.27 10.00 -26.71
N LEU A 895 17.60 10.24 -27.84
CA LEU A 895 17.45 9.23 -28.89
C LEU A 895 18.79 8.87 -29.56
N CYS A 896 19.65 9.86 -29.84
CA CYS A 896 20.79 9.65 -30.75
C CYS A 896 22.03 10.54 -30.50
N GLN A 897 22.13 11.24 -29.36
CA GLN A 897 23.30 12.05 -29.01
C GLN A 897 23.82 11.76 -27.60
N GLY A 898 25.14 11.69 -27.47
CA GLY A 898 25.85 11.38 -26.23
C GLY A 898 25.95 9.87 -25.92
N PRO A 899 26.89 9.49 -25.03
CA PRO A 899 27.23 8.10 -24.71
C PRO A 899 26.18 7.34 -23.89
N GLU A 900 25.10 8.01 -23.51
CA GLU A 900 24.00 7.49 -22.69
C GLU A 900 22.65 7.58 -23.42
N SER A 901 22.69 7.68 -24.76
CA SER A 901 21.53 7.70 -25.65
C SER A 901 20.95 6.32 -25.91
N PHE A 902 19.75 6.25 -26.48
CA PHE A 902 19.15 4.99 -26.94
C PHE A 902 19.89 4.35 -28.12
N ALA A 903 20.64 5.12 -28.91
CA ALA A 903 21.50 4.63 -29.98
C ALA A 903 22.71 3.86 -29.43
N GLU A 904 23.45 4.45 -28.47
CA GLU A 904 24.61 3.83 -27.84
C GLU A 904 24.22 2.77 -26.80
N GLY A 905 23.41 3.17 -25.83
CA GLY A 905 22.92 2.38 -24.71
C GLY A 905 22.71 3.23 -23.46
N VAL A 906 21.51 3.18 -22.88
CA VAL A 906 21.17 3.99 -21.69
C VAL A 906 21.73 3.37 -20.40
N PRO A 907 22.10 4.17 -19.38
CA PRO A 907 22.61 3.67 -18.11
C PRO A 907 21.58 2.80 -17.38
N LEU A 908 22.05 1.82 -16.61
CA LEU A 908 21.17 0.95 -15.83
C LEU A 908 20.39 1.73 -14.75
N GLY A 909 20.94 2.85 -14.28
CA GLY A 909 20.27 3.76 -13.36
C GLY A 909 20.63 3.55 -11.89
N CYS A 910 21.70 2.79 -11.64
CA CYS A 910 22.20 2.54 -10.30
C CYS A 910 22.78 3.83 -9.69
N ASP A 911 22.80 3.91 -8.37
CA ASP A 911 23.60 4.87 -7.59
C ASP A 911 23.32 6.36 -7.92
N GLY A 912 22.17 6.65 -8.56
CA GLY A 912 21.70 8.01 -8.88
C GLY A 912 21.86 8.46 -10.34
N GLU A 913 22.28 7.59 -11.27
CA GLU A 913 22.54 7.93 -12.68
C GLU A 913 21.35 8.57 -13.44
N LEU A 914 20.11 8.21 -13.11
CA LEU A 914 18.93 8.71 -13.84
C LEU A 914 18.57 10.12 -13.42
N LYS A 915 18.81 11.07 -14.32
CA LYS A 915 18.39 12.48 -14.19
C LYS A 915 16.88 12.64 -14.40
N ARG A 916 16.32 13.68 -13.78
CA ARG A 916 14.92 14.15 -13.98
C ARG A 916 14.65 14.43 -15.46
N THR A 917 13.42 14.15 -15.91
CA THR A 917 12.94 14.56 -17.25
C THR A 917 11.63 15.36 -17.14
N PRO A 918 11.67 16.62 -16.65
CA PRO A 918 10.48 17.41 -16.24
C PRO A 918 9.49 17.69 -17.35
N GLN A 919 9.96 17.84 -18.59
CA GLN A 919 9.08 18.14 -19.73
C GLN A 919 8.31 16.91 -20.24
N VAL A 920 8.59 15.73 -19.68
CA VAL A 920 8.06 14.44 -20.15
C VAL A 920 7.36 13.68 -19.02
N PHE A 921 7.88 13.74 -17.78
CA PHE A 921 7.29 13.08 -16.62
C PHE A 921 7.27 13.96 -15.36
N ARG A 922 6.20 13.81 -14.58
CA ARG A 922 6.06 14.42 -13.25
C ARG A 922 7.06 13.83 -12.25
N ALA A 923 7.38 14.57 -11.19
CA ALA A 923 8.26 14.09 -10.13
C ALA A 923 7.67 12.88 -9.36
N ARG A 924 8.53 11.91 -9.01
CA ARG A 924 8.15 10.71 -8.27
C ARG A 924 8.05 10.97 -6.77
N VAL A 925 6.85 11.32 -6.32
CA VAL A 925 6.55 11.59 -4.89
C VAL A 925 6.39 10.34 -4.00
N LYS A 926 6.41 9.12 -4.56
CA LYS A 926 6.26 7.86 -3.80
C LYS A 926 7.21 6.77 -4.31
N SER A 927 8.01 6.21 -3.40
CA SER A 927 8.79 4.99 -3.59
C SER A 927 8.12 3.81 -2.89
N ARG A 928 8.46 2.58 -3.31
CA ARG A 928 8.05 1.34 -2.63
C ARG A 928 9.24 0.80 -1.87
N LYS A 929 9.07 0.42 -0.60
CA LYS A 929 10.10 -0.34 0.11
C LYS A 929 10.29 -1.70 -0.58
N LEU A 930 11.51 -1.95 -1.03
CA LEU A 930 11.95 -3.21 -1.61
C LEU A 930 12.40 -4.18 -0.51
N ASP A 931 12.72 -5.42 -0.90
CA ASP A 931 13.34 -6.38 -0.01
C ASP A 931 14.76 -5.95 0.39
N GLU A 932 15.21 -6.33 1.58
CA GLU A 932 16.47 -5.88 2.18
C GLU A 932 17.47 -7.03 2.45
N THR A 933 17.28 -8.21 1.84
CA THR A 933 18.20 -9.37 1.94
C THR A 933 19.67 -9.01 1.76
N ASP A 934 20.56 -9.69 2.49
CA ASP A 934 22.00 -9.44 2.43
C ASP A 934 22.58 -9.58 1.02
N PHE A 935 23.60 -8.78 0.72
CA PHE A 935 24.17 -8.72 -0.62
C PHE A 935 24.91 -10.03 -0.98
N GLN A 936 24.43 -10.69 -2.02
CA GLN A 936 25.02 -11.90 -2.61
C GLN A 936 25.22 -11.66 -4.11
N PRO A 937 26.47 -11.58 -4.61
CA PRO A 937 26.73 -11.25 -6.01
C PRO A 937 26.42 -12.40 -6.99
N ILE A 938 26.25 -13.63 -6.49
CA ILE A 938 25.89 -14.81 -7.28
C ILE A 938 24.75 -15.52 -6.57
N MET A 939 23.59 -15.55 -7.20
CA MET A 939 22.39 -16.21 -6.69
C MET A 939 22.13 -17.54 -7.42
N GLN A 940 21.48 -18.46 -6.71
CA GLN A 940 20.94 -19.70 -7.31
C GLN A 940 19.55 -19.45 -7.90
N ASN A 941 19.22 -20.13 -8.98
CA ASN A 941 17.92 -20.03 -9.63
C ASN A 941 16.80 -20.57 -8.74
N TYR A 942 15.59 -20.03 -8.93
CA TYR A 942 14.39 -20.65 -8.38
C TYR A 942 14.09 -21.97 -9.11
N SER A 943 13.51 -22.93 -8.41
CA SER A 943 13.22 -24.27 -8.97
C SER A 943 12.42 -24.26 -10.27
N SER A 944 11.59 -23.24 -10.51
CA SER A 944 10.89 -23.03 -11.78
C SER A 944 11.83 -22.91 -12.98
N ALA A 945 12.96 -22.21 -12.84
CA ALA A 945 13.96 -22.06 -13.90
C ALA A 945 14.83 -23.32 -14.05
N GLU A 946 15.23 -23.94 -12.93
CA GLU A 946 15.99 -25.21 -12.96
C GLU A 946 15.21 -26.32 -13.69
N MET A 947 13.90 -26.44 -13.43
CA MET A 947 13.01 -27.39 -14.12
C MET A 947 12.74 -27.03 -15.60
N THR A 948 13.19 -25.87 -16.09
CA THR A 948 12.96 -25.40 -17.47
C THR A 948 14.25 -25.01 -18.21
N GLN A 949 15.43 -25.44 -17.72
CA GLN A 949 16.75 -25.06 -18.25
C GLN A 949 16.83 -25.12 -19.79
N ALA A 950 16.45 -26.25 -20.40
CA ALA A 950 16.60 -26.44 -21.85
C ALA A 950 15.76 -25.44 -22.67
N GLN A 951 14.58 -25.06 -22.18
CA GLN A 951 13.69 -24.09 -22.82
C GLN A 951 14.20 -22.65 -22.61
N LEU A 952 14.77 -22.36 -21.45
CA LEU A 952 15.46 -21.09 -21.18
C LEU A 952 16.71 -20.93 -22.05
N GLU A 953 17.48 -22.00 -22.25
CA GLU A 953 18.73 -21.97 -22.99
C GLU A 953 18.53 -21.87 -24.50
N GLU A 954 17.55 -22.58 -25.06
CA GLU A 954 17.10 -22.37 -26.43
C GLU A 954 16.60 -20.93 -26.64
N LYS A 955 15.80 -20.41 -25.69
CA LYS A 955 15.37 -19.01 -25.73
C LYS A 955 16.53 -18.01 -25.67
N PHE A 956 17.55 -18.26 -24.84
CA PHE A 956 18.70 -17.37 -24.71
C PHE A 956 19.58 -17.39 -25.95
N LYS A 957 19.72 -18.52 -26.65
CA LYS A 957 20.36 -18.59 -27.99
C LYS A 957 19.61 -17.75 -29.03
N GLN A 958 18.27 -17.77 -29.01
CA GLN A 958 17.45 -16.92 -29.89
C GLN A 958 17.58 -15.42 -29.56
N ASP A 959 17.68 -15.06 -28.27
CA ASP A 959 17.92 -13.68 -27.84
C ASP A 959 19.38 -13.22 -28.12
N GLU A 960 20.36 -14.14 -28.08
CA GLU A 960 21.76 -13.92 -28.46
C GLU A 960 21.94 -13.72 -29.98
N ALA A 961 21.26 -14.53 -30.81
CA ALA A 961 21.23 -14.34 -32.27
C ALA A 961 20.63 -12.99 -32.70
N LEU A 962 19.89 -12.32 -31.80
CA LEU A 962 19.35 -10.97 -31.96
C LEU A 962 20.19 -9.90 -31.23
N GLY A 963 21.37 -10.25 -30.72
CA GLY A 963 22.30 -9.38 -30.00
C GLY A 963 21.85 -8.93 -28.60
N ARG A 964 20.66 -9.35 -28.15
CA ARG A 964 20.01 -8.96 -26.88
C ARG A 964 20.59 -9.63 -25.64
N MET A 965 21.38 -10.68 -25.86
CA MET A 965 22.18 -11.36 -24.85
C MET A 965 23.54 -11.74 -25.43
N ILE A 966 24.48 -12.07 -24.56
CA ILE A 966 25.74 -12.74 -24.90
C ILE A 966 25.96 -13.94 -23.97
N ALA A 967 26.42 -15.07 -24.53
CA ALA A 967 26.98 -16.18 -23.80
C ALA A 967 28.45 -15.91 -23.49
N THR A 968 28.86 -16.12 -22.24
CA THR A 968 30.25 -16.00 -21.80
C THR A 968 30.53 -16.93 -20.62
N THR A 969 31.72 -16.87 -20.03
CA THR A 969 32.03 -17.49 -18.74
C THR A 969 32.17 -16.41 -17.67
N GLU A 970 31.97 -16.77 -16.41
CA GLU A 970 32.16 -15.81 -15.31
C GLU A 970 33.60 -15.27 -15.25
N ALA A 971 34.61 -16.09 -15.56
CA ALA A 971 36.01 -15.69 -15.61
C ALA A 971 36.28 -14.64 -16.70
N ALA A 972 35.72 -14.83 -17.91
CA ALA A 972 35.84 -13.85 -18.99
C ALA A 972 35.06 -12.56 -18.69
N ALA A 973 33.84 -12.68 -18.14
CA ALA A 973 33.06 -11.51 -17.72
C ALA A 973 33.80 -10.67 -16.67
N ARG A 974 34.50 -11.30 -15.71
CA ARG A 974 35.32 -10.60 -14.70
C ARG A 974 36.61 -9.98 -15.26
N GLN A 975 36.96 -10.22 -16.52
CA GLN A 975 38.04 -9.53 -17.23
C GLN A 975 37.52 -8.33 -18.04
N GLU A 976 36.25 -8.34 -18.46
CA GLU A 976 35.63 -7.29 -19.27
C GLU A 976 34.83 -6.25 -18.46
N TYR A 977 34.19 -6.64 -17.35
CA TYR A 977 33.29 -5.79 -16.57
C TYR A 977 33.77 -5.59 -15.12
N GLN A 978 33.69 -4.35 -14.64
CA GLN A 978 34.11 -3.96 -13.27
C GLN A 978 33.27 -4.64 -12.17
N GLU A 979 31.98 -4.84 -12.40
CA GLU A 979 31.06 -5.53 -11.50
C GLU A 979 30.33 -6.64 -12.27
N VAL A 980 30.48 -7.89 -11.82
CA VAL A 980 29.79 -9.06 -12.38
C VAL A 980 28.86 -9.64 -11.33
N LEU A 981 27.56 -9.59 -11.63
CA LEU A 981 26.47 -10.11 -10.80
C LEU A 981 25.72 -11.21 -11.55
N VAL A 982 25.25 -12.22 -10.82
CA VAL A 982 24.44 -13.33 -11.36
C VAL A 982 23.13 -13.38 -10.60
N ALA A 983 22.08 -12.83 -11.20
CA ALA A 983 20.74 -12.81 -10.61
C ALA A 983 20.05 -14.19 -10.71
N ALA A 984 19.18 -14.48 -9.74
CA ALA A 984 18.33 -15.67 -9.78
C ALA A 984 17.31 -15.55 -10.92
N LEU A 985 17.13 -16.61 -11.70
CA LEU A 985 15.98 -16.72 -12.60
C LEU A 985 14.79 -17.40 -11.93
N GLY A 986 13.61 -16.81 -12.12
CA GLY A 986 12.35 -17.52 -12.12
C GLY A 986 11.89 -17.79 -13.55
N ALA A 987 10.94 -18.72 -13.73
CA ALA A 987 10.38 -19.05 -15.04
C ALA A 987 8.86 -19.19 -14.98
N ILE A 988 8.18 -18.66 -16.00
CA ILE A 988 6.74 -18.89 -16.23
C ILE A 988 6.57 -19.60 -17.56
N SER A 989 6.11 -20.85 -17.54
CA SER A 989 5.66 -21.56 -18.73
C SER A 989 4.33 -20.99 -19.23
N LYS A 990 4.25 -20.70 -20.53
CA LYS A 990 3.01 -20.35 -21.22
C LYS A 990 2.23 -21.63 -21.61
N PRO A 991 0.91 -21.56 -21.86
CA PRO A 991 0.13 -22.70 -22.34
C PRO A 991 0.59 -23.30 -23.69
N ASN A 992 1.37 -22.57 -24.50
CA ASN A 992 1.95 -23.05 -25.75
C ASN A 992 3.37 -23.63 -25.61
N GLY A 993 3.85 -23.88 -24.39
CA GLY A 993 5.15 -24.50 -24.11
C GLY A 993 6.36 -23.55 -24.12
N GLU A 994 6.21 -22.30 -24.58
CA GLU A 994 7.23 -21.27 -24.41
C GLU A 994 7.47 -20.94 -22.92
N VAL A 995 8.71 -20.61 -22.56
CA VAL A 995 9.05 -20.13 -21.22
C VAL A 995 9.39 -18.64 -21.23
N ARG A 996 8.80 -17.87 -20.31
CA ARG A 996 9.16 -16.49 -20.02
C ARG A 996 10.10 -16.44 -18.80
N PRO A 997 11.38 -16.04 -18.94
CA PRO A 997 12.27 -15.82 -17.81
C PRO A 997 11.83 -14.60 -16.99
N LEU A 998 12.13 -14.63 -15.69
CA LEU A 998 12.02 -13.54 -14.74
C LEU A 998 13.41 -13.33 -14.12
N HIS A 999 14.02 -12.16 -14.31
CA HIS A 999 15.37 -11.87 -13.80
C HIS A 999 15.24 -11.14 -12.46
N ASP A 1000 15.54 -11.81 -11.34
CA ASP A 1000 15.38 -11.21 -10.01
C ASP A 1000 16.54 -10.28 -9.65
N ALA A 1001 16.43 -9.04 -10.11
CA ALA A 1001 17.34 -7.95 -9.78
C ALA A 1001 17.17 -7.40 -8.34
N THR A 1002 16.39 -8.06 -7.46
CA THR A 1002 16.17 -7.60 -6.08
C THR A 1002 16.88 -8.50 -5.07
N HIS A 1003 16.48 -9.76 -4.96
CA HIS A 1003 16.91 -10.62 -3.85
C HIS A 1003 18.39 -11.00 -4.00
N GLY A 1004 19.19 -10.78 -2.95
CA GLY A 1004 20.63 -11.02 -2.96
C GLY A 1004 21.43 -10.01 -3.79
N VAL A 1005 21.18 -9.90 -5.10
CA VAL A 1005 21.97 -9.01 -5.99
C VAL A 1005 21.67 -7.51 -5.77
N ARG A 1006 20.51 -7.15 -5.20
CA ARG A 1006 20.12 -5.79 -4.78
C ARG A 1006 20.22 -4.68 -5.84
N ILE A 1007 20.29 -5.02 -7.13
CA ILE A 1007 20.40 -4.06 -8.25
C ILE A 1007 19.23 -3.06 -8.21
N ASN A 1008 18.01 -3.56 -8.03
CA ASN A 1008 16.79 -2.74 -7.90
C ASN A 1008 16.81 -1.80 -6.69
N ASN A 1009 17.58 -2.11 -5.64
CA ASN A 1009 17.74 -1.26 -4.47
C ASN A 1009 18.74 -0.11 -4.72
N ARG A 1010 19.65 -0.27 -5.70
CA ARG A 1010 20.55 0.79 -6.17
C ARG A 1010 19.91 1.66 -7.25
N ILE A 1011 18.96 1.14 -8.02
CA ILE A 1011 18.29 1.89 -9.09
C ILE A 1011 17.35 2.97 -8.52
N SER A 1012 17.65 4.23 -8.83
CA SER A 1012 16.77 5.37 -8.52
C SER A 1012 16.14 5.90 -9.81
N VAL A 1013 14.82 5.83 -9.91
CA VAL A 1013 14.03 6.49 -10.97
C VAL A 1013 13.30 7.67 -10.33
N PRO A 1014 13.67 8.94 -10.62
CA PRO A 1014 13.06 10.12 -10.01
C PRO A 1014 11.80 10.61 -10.76
N ASP A 1015 11.45 9.96 -11.86
CA ASP A 1015 10.31 10.26 -12.72
C ASP A 1015 9.10 9.35 -12.40
N ARG A 1016 7.89 9.93 -12.44
CA ARG A 1016 6.62 9.22 -12.28
C ARG A 1016 6.16 8.72 -13.64
N LEU A 1017 6.16 7.40 -13.82
CA LEU A 1017 5.45 6.79 -14.95
C LEU A 1017 3.95 6.94 -14.75
N GLU A 1018 3.27 7.41 -15.79
CA GLU A 1018 1.84 7.63 -15.84
C GLU A 1018 1.28 6.79 -17.00
N THR A 1019 0.20 6.05 -16.76
CA THR A 1019 -0.37 5.10 -17.71
C THR A 1019 -1.90 5.23 -17.73
N PRO A 1020 -2.56 5.09 -18.89
CA PRO A 1020 -4.01 5.21 -19.03
C PRO A 1020 -4.78 4.21 -18.15
N GLY A 1021 -5.92 4.64 -17.63
CA GLY A 1021 -6.88 3.83 -16.88
C GLY A 1021 -8.31 3.88 -17.47
N PRO A 1022 -9.32 3.43 -16.70
CA PRO A 1022 -10.73 3.59 -17.05
C PRO A 1022 -11.14 5.04 -17.36
N GLU A 1023 -10.47 5.99 -16.73
CA GLU A 1023 -10.72 7.43 -16.87
C GLU A 1023 -10.49 7.88 -18.33
N GLU A 1024 -9.34 7.52 -18.91
CA GLU A 1024 -9.03 7.76 -20.32
C GLU A 1024 -9.91 6.93 -21.26
N ILE A 1025 -10.25 5.70 -20.90
CA ILE A 1025 -11.12 4.82 -21.71
C ILE A 1025 -12.52 5.41 -21.87
N VAL A 1026 -13.10 5.92 -20.78
CA VAL A 1026 -14.41 6.60 -20.79
C VAL A 1026 -14.33 7.89 -21.61
N GLU A 1027 -13.24 8.67 -21.49
CA GLU A 1027 -13.04 9.89 -22.27
C GLU A 1027 -12.86 9.62 -23.78
N LEU A 1028 -12.12 8.56 -24.16
CA LEU A 1028 -11.99 8.12 -25.57
C LEU A 1028 -13.35 7.84 -26.19
N ILE A 1029 -14.19 7.05 -25.51
CA ILE A 1029 -15.53 6.67 -25.96
C ILE A 1029 -16.45 7.90 -25.98
N THR A 1030 -16.36 8.77 -24.97
CA THR A 1030 -17.17 9.99 -24.87
C THR A 1030 -16.85 10.97 -26.01
N ARG A 1031 -15.57 11.20 -26.33
CA ARG A 1031 -15.18 12.04 -27.47
C ARG A 1031 -15.54 11.44 -28.81
N ALA A 1032 -15.33 10.14 -29.02
CA ALA A 1032 -15.76 9.45 -30.23
C ALA A 1032 -17.28 9.61 -30.44
N LYS A 1033 -18.08 9.40 -29.39
CA LYS A 1033 -19.54 9.61 -29.38
C LYS A 1033 -19.94 11.06 -29.67
N ALA A 1034 -19.24 12.03 -29.09
CA ALA A 1034 -19.53 13.46 -29.25
C ALA A 1034 -19.45 13.95 -30.70
N THR A 1035 -18.59 13.33 -31.53
CA THR A 1035 -18.51 13.62 -32.98
C THR A 1035 -19.79 13.33 -33.75
N LYS A 1036 -20.64 12.41 -33.25
CA LYS A 1036 -21.80 11.81 -33.94
C LYS A 1036 -21.44 11.11 -35.27
N GLN A 1037 -20.17 10.72 -35.45
CA GLN A 1037 -19.65 10.04 -36.64
C GLN A 1037 -19.22 8.60 -36.32
N ALA A 1038 -19.11 7.76 -37.34
CA ALA A 1038 -18.72 6.37 -37.16
C ALA A 1038 -17.25 6.24 -36.73
N ALA A 1039 -17.03 5.73 -35.53
CA ALA A 1039 -15.70 5.40 -35.01
C ALA A 1039 -15.21 4.04 -35.54
N PHE A 1040 -13.89 3.89 -35.60
CA PHE A 1040 -13.21 2.62 -35.83
C PHE A 1040 -11.97 2.54 -34.93
N CYS A 1041 -11.70 1.40 -34.32
CA CYS A 1041 -10.63 1.24 -33.35
C CYS A 1041 -9.77 0.00 -33.60
N ILE A 1042 -8.54 0.04 -33.09
CA ILE A 1042 -7.54 -1.03 -33.16
C ILE A 1042 -6.78 -1.07 -31.83
N SER A 1043 -6.61 -2.26 -31.27
CA SER A 1043 -5.56 -2.58 -30.30
C SER A 1043 -4.44 -3.35 -30.98
N ALA A 1044 -3.20 -3.02 -30.65
CA ALA A 1044 -1.96 -3.55 -31.21
C ALA A 1044 -0.96 -3.92 -30.10
N ASP A 1045 -0.11 -4.90 -30.36
CA ASP A 1045 0.89 -5.43 -29.44
C ASP A 1045 2.30 -5.19 -30.01
N ILE A 1046 3.20 -4.62 -29.20
CA ILE A 1046 4.55 -4.24 -29.62
C ILE A 1046 5.54 -5.32 -29.15
N SER A 1047 6.17 -6.01 -30.09
CA SER A 1047 6.98 -7.19 -29.81
C SER A 1047 8.22 -6.85 -28.97
N ALA A 1048 8.29 -7.46 -27.79
CA ALA A 1048 9.44 -7.44 -26.89
C ALA A 1048 9.83 -6.10 -26.23
N ALA A 1049 9.13 -4.99 -26.50
CA ALA A 1049 9.13 -3.71 -25.76
C ALA A 1049 10.41 -3.37 -24.95
N HIS A 1050 10.50 -3.77 -23.67
CA HIS A 1050 11.67 -3.52 -22.81
C HIS A 1050 13.02 -3.94 -23.43
N ARG A 1051 13.03 -5.00 -24.25
CA ARG A 1051 14.23 -5.55 -24.93
C ARG A 1051 14.61 -4.79 -26.21
N CYS A 1052 13.87 -3.74 -26.57
CA CYS A 1052 14.24 -2.78 -27.60
C CYS A 1052 15.04 -1.59 -27.03
N VAL A 1053 15.29 -1.54 -25.71
CA VAL A 1053 16.16 -0.56 -25.07
C VAL A 1053 17.56 -1.19 -24.90
N LYS A 1054 18.57 -0.68 -25.61
CA LYS A 1054 19.99 -1.01 -25.35
C LYS A 1054 20.43 -0.47 -23.98
N ILE A 1055 21.16 -1.27 -23.21
CA ILE A 1055 21.81 -0.82 -21.97
C ILE A 1055 23.28 -0.48 -22.27
N ARG A 1056 23.82 0.54 -21.61
CA ARG A 1056 25.22 0.98 -21.68
C ARG A 1056 26.17 -0.18 -21.37
N LYS A 1057 27.22 -0.40 -22.18
CA LYS A 1057 28.06 -1.61 -22.10
C LYS A 1057 28.69 -1.84 -20.72
N SER A 1058 29.10 -0.78 -20.03
CA SER A 1058 29.70 -0.87 -18.69
C SER A 1058 28.78 -1.53 -17.64
N ASP A 1059 27.46 -1.45 -17.81
CA ASP A 1059 26.48 -2.05 -16.90
C ASP A 1059 26.13 -3.51 -17.22
N TRP A 1060 26.55 -4.04 -18.37
CA TRP A 1060 26.16 -5.40 -18.81
C TRP A 1060 26.55 -6.46 -17.76
N GLY A 1061 27.73 -6.36 -17.14
CA GLY A 1061 28.16 -7.29 -16.08
C GLY A 1061 27.18 -7.39 -14.89
N ARG A 1062 26.37 -6.36 -14.63
CA ARG A 1062 25.34 -6.35 -13.58
C ARG A 1062 24.09 -7.15 -13.97
N LEU A 1063 23.89 -7.48 -15.24
CA LEU A 1063 22.69 -8.14 -15.79
C LEU A 1063 22.92 -9.62 -16.17
N GLY A 1064 23.89 -10.27 -15.52
CA GLY A 1064 24.19 -11.69 -15.67
C GLY A 1064 23.14 -12.60 -15.02
N CYS A 1065 22.94 -13.78 -15.60
CA CYS A 1065 22.09 -14.86 -15.10
C CYS A 1065 22.52 -16.21 -15.70
N LYS A 1066 21.97 -17.33 -15.21
CA LYS A 1066 22.26 -18.67 -15.74
C LYS A 1066 20.98 -19.43 -16.06
N THR A 1067 21.04 -20.35 -17.03
CA THR A 1067 19.92 -21.25 -17.37
C THR A 1067 19.68 -22.31 -16.28
N CYS A 1068 20.75 -22.73 -15.62
CA CYS A 1068 20.78 -23.61 -14.44
C CYS A 1068 21.92 -23.14 -13.51
N SER A 1069 21.78 -23.25 -12.19
CA SER A 1069 22.79 -22.74 -11.24
C SER A 1069 24.18 -23.37 -11.43
N SER A 1070 24.25 -24.65 -11.83
CA SER A 1070 25.50 -25.36 -12.12
C SER A 1070 26.05 -25.13 -13.54
N SER A 1071 25.38 -24.33 -14.38
CA SER A 1071 25.87 -24.02 -15.72
C SER A 1071 27.17 -23.22 -15.68
N GLN A 1072 28.11 -23.55 -16.58
CA GLN A 1072 29.33 -22.78 -16.81
C GLN A 1072 29.07 -21.55 -17.69
N THR A 1073 28.02 -21.59 -18.51
CA THR A 1073 27.60 -20.48 -19.37
C THR A 1073 26.90 -19.41 -18.53
N LEU A 1074 27.54 -18.25 -18.43
CA LEU A 1074 26.95 -17.02 -17.92
C LEU A 1074 26.27 -16.30 -19.09
N TRP A 1075 24.98 -16.00 -18.94
CA TRP A 1075 24.17 -15.31 -19.93
C TRP A 1075 23.92 -13.87 -19.46
N ILE A 1076 24.44 -12.90 -20.21
CA ILE A 1076 24.35 -11.47 -19.87
C ILE A 1076 23.33 -10.80 -20.78
N ASN A 1077 22.43 -9.97 -20.21
CA ASN A 1077 21.52 -9.14 -21.01
C ASN A 1077 22.22 -7.84 -21.46
N THR A 1078 22.13 -7.53 -22.75
CA THR A 1078 22.63 -6.27 -23.34
C THR A 1078 21.53 -5.21 -23.47
N VAL A 1079 20.28 -5.59 -23.17
CA VAL A 1079 19.06 -4.80 -23.31
C VAL A 1079 18.19 -4.86 -22.05
N GLY A 1080 17.24 -3.94 -21.92
CA GLY A 1080 16.27 -3.91 -20.82
C GLY A 1080 15.55 -5.25 -20.63
N THR A 1081 15.45 -5.73 -19.39
CA THR A 1081 14.93 -7.07 -19.07
C THR A 1081 13.88 -7.06 -17.96
N PHE A 1082 13.01 -8.07 -17.94
CA PHE A 1082 11.88 -8.11 -17.01
C PHE A 1082 12.32 -8.49 -15.59
N GLY A 1083 12.06 -7.58 -14.65
CA GLY A 1083 12.48 -7.67 -13.25
C GLY A 1083 13.45 -6.56 -12.83
N VAL A 1084 14.01 -5.81 -13.77
CA VAL A 1084 14.85 -4.61 -13.53
C VAL A 1084 13.99 -3.34 -13.49
N SER A 1085 14.14 -2.53 -12.45
CA SER A 1085 13.27 -1.37 -12.15
C SER A 1085 13.32 -0.25 -13.20
N SER A 1086 14.45 -0.05 -13.88
CA SER A 1086 14.62 0.99 -14.92
C SER A 1086 14.09 0.59 -16.30
N ALA A 1087 13.85 -0.71 -16.56
CA ALA A 1087 13.53 -1.20 -17.90
C ALA A 1087 12.22 -0.61 -18.46
N SER A 1088 11.19 -0.46 -17.62
CA SER A 1088 9.92 0.16 -18.01
C SER A 1088 10.01 1.68 -18.09
N TYR A 1089 10.89 2.34 -17.32
CA TYR A 1089 11.12 3.78 -17.43
C TYR A 1089 11.73 4.14 -18.78
N HIS A 1090 12.82 3.47 -19.14
CA HIS A 1090 13.50 3.67 -20.40
C HIS A 1090 12.62 3.34 -21.62
N TRP A 1091 11.81 2.27 -21.53
CA TRP A 1091 10.84 1.94 -22.58
C TRP A 1091 9.77 3.02 -22.76
N SER A 1092 9.13 3.47 -21.67
CA SER A 1092 8.11 4.53 -21.72
C SER A 1092 8.68 5.85 -22.24
N ARG A 1093 9.95 6.17 -21.99
CA ARG A 1093 10.61 7.35 -22.57
C ARG A 1093 10.87 7.20 -24.07
N LEU A 1094 11.48 6.09 -24.48
CA LEU A 1094 11.78 5.79 -25.89
C LEU A 1094 10.51 5.75 -26.76
N PHE A 1095 9.54 4.91 -26.39
CA PHE A 1095 8.32 4.78 -27.17
C PHE A 1095 7.39 5.99 -26.99
N GLY A 1096 7.53 6.72 -25.88
CA GLY A 1096 6.98 8.06 -25.68
C GLY A 1096 7.35 8.99 -26.84
N ALA A 1097 8.65 9.19 -27.09
CA ALA A 1097 9.14 10.02 -28.18
C ALA A 1097 8.64 9.56 -29.57
N ILE A 1098 8.57 8.25 -29.83
CA ILE A 1098 8.06 7.69 -31.09
C ILE A 1098 6.58 8.01 -31.30
N GLY A 1099 5.74 7.83 -30.27
CA GLY A 1099 4.31 8.18 -30.37
C GLY A 1099 4.05 9.68 -30.45
N ARG A 1100 4.86 10.51 -29.77
CA ARG A 1100 4.83 11.97 -29.95
C ARG A 1100 5.20 12.36 -31.37
N TRP A 1101 6.23 11.76 -31.97
CA TRP A 1101 6.58 11.97 -33.38
C TRP A 1101 5.41 11.64 -34.30
N ALA A 1102 4.85 10.43 -34.19
CA ALA A 1102 3.74 9.98 -35.03
C ALA A 1102 2.51 10.91 -34.93
N LEU A 1103 2.15 11.37 -33.72
CA LEU A 1103 1.07 12.34 -33.51
C LEU A 1103 1.39 13.76 -34.02
N ARG A 1104 2.64 14.23 -33.91
CA ARG A 1104 3.06 15.52 -34.49
C ARG A 1104 2.97 15.52 -36.02
N ILE A 1105 3.28 14.39 -36.68
CA ILE A 1105 3.10 14.22 -38.14
C ILE A 1105 1.61 14.10 -38.52
N LEU A 1106 0.81 13.40 -37.72
CA LEU A 1106 -0.63 13.23 -37.97
C LEU A 1106 -1.42 14.54 -37.79
N GLY A 1107 -0.92 15.45 -36.95
CA GLY A 1107 -1.44 16.80 -36.75
C GLY A 1107 -2.88 16.81 -36.22
N GLN A 1108 -3.78 17.44 -36.98
CA GLN A 1108 -5.19 17.63 -36.61
C GLN A 1108 -6.13 16.53 -37.15
N LYS A 1109 -5.64 15.54 -37.91
CA LYS A 1109 -6.50 14.43 -38.38
C LYS A 1109 -7.07 13.68 -37.16
N TRP A 1110 -8.36 13.32 -37.18
CA TRP A 1110 -9.03 12.79 -35.99
C TRP A 1110 -8.57 11.37 -35.65
N ALA A 1111 -7.62 11.29 -34.72
CA ALA A 1111 -7.22 10.09 -34.01
C ALA A 1111 -6.93 10.42 -32.54
N LEU A 1112 -7.36 9.53 -31.65
CA LEU A 1112 -6.90 9.46 -30.26
C LEU A 1112 -6.20 8.12 -30.06
N GLN A 1113 -5.14 8.10 -29.26
CA GLN A 1113 -4.42 6.88 -28.92
C GLN A 1113 -3.95 6.90 -27.47
N ILE A 1114 -3.83 5.72 -26.88
CA ILE A 1114 -3.33 5.49 -25.53
C ILE A 1114 -2.41 4.25 -25.52
N ILE A 1115 -1.35 4.25 -24.72
CA ILE A 1115 -0.44 3.10 -24.57
C ILE A 1115 -0.28 2.66 -23.12
N TYR A 1116 -0.32 1.35 -22.89
CA TYR A 1116 0.01 0.70 -21.63
C TYR A 1116 1.14 -0.31 -21.85
N VAL A 1117 2.38 0.12 -21.63
CA VAL A 1117 3.61 -0.67 -21.85
C VAL A 1117 3.72 -1.19 -23.29
N ASP A 1118 3.30 -2.42 -23.57
CA ASP A 1118 3.34 -3.09 -24.88
C ASP A 1118 1.97 -3.16 -25.59
N ASP A 1119 0.86 -2.88 -24.90
CA ASP A 1119 -0.49 -2.69 -25.47
C ASP A 1119 -0.65 -1.23 -25.98
N LEU A 1120 -0.83 -1.03 -27.28
CA LEU A 1120 -1.24 0.24 -27.91
C LEU A 1120 -2.73 0.18 -28.31
N HIS A 1121 -3.52 1.21 -28.02
CA HIS A 1121 -4.89 1.35 -28.53
C HIS A 1121 -5.09 2.67 -29.27
N VAL A 1122 -5.80 2.60 -30.41
CA VAL A 1122 -6.07 3.70 -31.33
C VAL A 1122 -7.56 3.73 -31.65
N VAL A 1123 -8.17 4.92 -31.64
CA VAL A 1123 -9.50 5.17 -32.21
C VAL A 1123 -9.45 6.33 -33.20
N VAL A 1124 -10.06 6.12 -34.37
CA VAL A 1124 -10.16 7.05 -35.50
C VAL A 1124 -11.63 7.27 -35.87
N VAL A 1125 -11.97 8.48 -36.30
CA VAL A 1125 -13.35 8.88 -36.56
C VAL A 1125 -13.45 9.71 -37.85
N GLY A 1126 -14.64 9.71 -38.47
CA GLY A 1126 -14.96 10.55 -39.62
C GLY A 1126 -14.75 9.85 -40.97
N PRO A 1127 -14.89 10.59 -42.10
CA PRO A 1127 -14.83 10.00 -43.45
C PRO A 1127 -13.50 9.30 -43.68
N ASP A 1128 -12.38 10.01 -43.45
CA ASP A 1128 -11.02 9.55 -43.73
C ASP A 1128 -10.43 8.59 -42.69
N ARG A 1129 -11.21 8.16 -41.69
CA ARG A 1129 -10.73 7.39 -40.52
C ARG A 1129 -9.81 6.21 -40.88
N PHE A 1130 -10.10 5.48 -41.96
CA PHE A 1130 -9.28 4.37 -42.43
C PHE A 1130 -7.92 4.84 -42.98
N LYS A 1131 -7.87 5.93 -43.74
CA LYS A 1131 -6.62 6.54 -44.19
C LYS A 1131 -5.85 7.12 -42.99
N THR A 1132 -6.51 7.81 -42.06
CA THR A 1132 -5.90 8.32 -40.82
C THR A 1132 -5.26 7.21 -39.98
N LEU A 1133 -5.92 6.05 -39.84
CA LEU A 1133 -5.37 4.86 -39.18
C LEU A 1133 -4.12 4.34 -39.90
N TRP A 1134 -4.17 4.18 -41.22
CA TRP A 1134 -3.03 3.69 -41.98
C TRP A 1134 -1.84 4.66 -42.00
N LEU A 1135 -2.07 5.97 -41.96
CA LEU A 1135 -1.00 6.97 -41.82
C LEU A 1135 -0.31 6.89 -40.46
N LEU A 1136 -1.08 6.69 -39.39
CA LEU A 1136 -0.55 6.53 -38.04
C LEU A 1136 0.26 5.22 -37.92
N LEU A 1137 -0.23 4.11 -38.46
CA LEU A 1137 0.49 2.84 -38.49
C LEU A 1137 1.73 2.90 -39.40
N ALA A 1138 1.63 3.53 -40.57
CA ALA A 1138 2.77 3.77 -41.46
C ALA A 1138 3.87 4.59 -40.78
N ALA A 1139 3.52 5.63 -40.01
CA ALA A 1139 4.48 6.36 -39.20
C ALA A 1139 5.21 5.43 -38.21
N TYR A 1140 4.48 4.63 -37.43
CA TYR A 1140 5.08 3.69 -36.48
C TYR A 1140 6.00 2.65 -37.15
N GLU A 1141 5.63 2.10 -38.32
CA GLU A 1141 6.45 1.10 -39.02
C GLU A 1141 7.66 1.72 -39.76
N VAL A 1142 7.52 2.93 -40.33
CA VAL A 1142 8.64 3.72 -40.86
C VAL A 1142 9.65 4.04 -39.76
N ALA A 1143 9.17 4.40 -38.56
CA ALA A 1143 10.01 4.61 -37.38
C ALA A 1143 10.69 3.33 -36.85
N GLY A 1144 10.28 2.14 -37.31
CA GLY A 1144 10.86 0.84 -36.94
C GLY A 1144 10.14 0.08 -35.82
N THR A 1145 8.85 0.34 -35.60
CA THR A 1145 8.08 -0.32 -34.52
C THR A 1145 7.86 -1.81 -34.81
N PRO A 1146 8.31 -2.73 -33.94
CA PRO A 1146 8.20 -4.17 -34.15
C PRO A 1146 6.80 -4.69 -33.79
N PHE A 1147 5.78 -4.25 -34.52
CA PHE A 1147 4.39 -4.68 -34.31
C PHE A 1147 4.20 -6.19 -34.47
N ASN A 1148 3.30 -6.76 -33.68
CA ASN A 1148 2.83 -8.13 -33.82
C ASN A 1148 1.50 -8.15 -34.59
N HIS A 1149 1.53 -8.08 -35.92
CA HIS A 1149 0.31 -7.97 -36.75
C HIS A 1149 -0.73 -9.07 -36.47
N ALA A 1150 -0.28 -10.28 -36.16
CA ALA A 1150 -1.15 -11.41 -35.80
C ALA A 1150 -1.92 -11.25 -34.46
N LYS A 1151 -1.64 -10.21 -33.67
CA LYS A 1151 -2.38 -9.82 -32.46
C LYS A 1151 -3.26 -8.59 -32.64
N PHE A 1152 -3.24 -7.93 -33.81
CA PHE A 1152 -4.13 -6.78 -34.05
C PHE A 1152 -5.58 -7.23 -33.97
N LYS A 1153 -6.38 -6.45 -33.26
CA LYS A 1153 -7.81 -6.71 -33.04
C LYS A 1153 -8.57 -5.39 -32.89
N GLY A 1154 -9.82 -5.35 -33.33
CA GLY A 1154 -10.64 -4.16 -33.18
C GLY A 1154 -11.87 -4.18 -34.08
N GLY A 1155 -12.21 -3.02 -34.63
CA GLY A 1155 -13.38 -2.82 -35.47
C GLY A 1155 -14.19 -1.64 -34.93
N HIS A 1156 -15.39 -1.92 -34.42
CA HIS A 1156 -16.13 -0.97 -33.58
C HIS A 1156 -15.99 -1.28 -32.08
N GLU A 1157 -15.39 -2.42 -31.74
CA GLU A 1157 -15.21 -2.91 -30.38
C GLU A 1157 -13.79 -3.44 -30.21
N ALA A 1158 -13.21 -3.32 -29.01
CA ALA A 1158 -11.86 -3.76 -28.72
C ALA A 1158 -11.67 -4.14 -27.23
N GLU A 1159 -10.62 -4.91 -26.96
CA GLU A 1159 -10.08 -5.06 -25.60
C GLU A 1159 -8.79 -4.23 -25.45
N PHE A 1160 -8.57 -3.63 -24.29
CA PHE A 1160 -7.32 -2.94 -23.92
C PHE A 1160 -7.00 -3.20 -22.44
N VAL A 1161 -5.84 -3.79 -22.13
CA VAL A 1161 -5.40 -4.18 -20.77
C VAL A 1161 -6.44 -5.07 -20.02
N GLY A 1162 -7.37 -5.70 -20.76
CA GLY A 1162 -8.50 -6.48 -20.23
C GLY A 1162 -9.70 -5.66 -19.74
N TYR A 1163 -9.79 -4.38 -20.10
CA TYR A 1163 -11.06 -3.68 -20.26
C TYR A 1163 -11.65 -3.96 -21.64
N PHE A 1164 -12.96 -3.75 -21.79
CA PHE A 1164 -13.71 -3.82 -23.04
C PHE A 1164 -14.22 -2.42 -23.42
N LEU A 1165 -14.14 -2.09 -24.71
CA LEU A 1165 -14.53 -0.80 -25.28
C LEU A 1165 -15.44 -1.07 -26.48
N SER A 1166 -16.69 -0.61 -26.44
CA SER A 1166 -17.58 -0.57 -27.61
C SER A 1166 -17.84 0.87 -28.01
N TYR A 1167 -17.33 1.26 -29.18
CA TYR A 1167 -17.62 2.54 -29.81
C TYR A 1167 -18.90 2.48 -30.66
N TYR A 1168 -19.48 1.29 -30.88
CA TYR A 1168 -20.75 1.12 -31.59
C TYR A 1168 -21.93 1.67 -30.80
N ASP A 1169 -22.06 1.25 -29.53
CA ASP A 1169 -23.12 1.68 -28.62
C ASP A 1169 -22.63 2.61 -27.49
N SER A 1170 -21.34 2.92 -27.48
CA SER A 1170 -20.66 3.80 -26.51
C SER A 1170 -20.67 3.26 -25.07
N ARG A 1171 -20.32 1.98 -24.88
CA ARG A 1171 -20.17 1.31 -23.58
C ARG A 1171 -18.71 0.95 -23.29
N ALA A 1172 -18.35 1.01 -22.00
CA ALA A 1172 -17.09 0.49 -21.47
C ALA A 1172 -17.37 -0.62 -20.44
N GLY A 1173 -16.42 -1.53 -20.22
CA GLY A 1173 -16.56 -2.64 -19.28
C GLY A 1173 -15.25 -3.38 -19.02
N ILE A 1174 -15.35 -4.57 -18.41
CA ILE A 1174 -14.23 -5.53 -18.38
C ILE A 1174 -14.34 -6.49 -19.56
N SER A 1175 -13.23 -7.11 -19.97
CA SER A 1175 -13.32 -8.13 -21.00
C SER A 1175 -13.92 -9.44 -20.49
N GLU A 1176 -14.57 -10.17 -21.39
CA GLU A 1176 -15.16 -11.50 -21.17
C GLU A 1176 -14.18 -12.45 -20.48
N ARG A 1177 -12.88 -12.40 -20.84
CA ARG A 1177 -11.81 -13.17 -20.19
C ARG A 1177 -11.59 -12.81 -18.71
N ARG A 1178 -11.76 -11.53 -18.32
CA ARG A 1178 -11.71 -11.13 -16.90
C ARG A 1178 -13.00 -11.50 -16.15
N CYS A 1179 -14.16 -11.39 -16.80
CA CYS A 1179 -15.44 -11.84 -16.26
C CYS A 1179 -15.40 -13.35 -15.95
N ARG A 1180 -15.07 -14.20 -16.95
CA ARG A 1180 -14.85 -15.65 -16.76
C ARG A 1180 -13.87 -15.96 -15.64
N TRP A 1181 -12.73 -15.26 -15.56
CA TRP A 1181 -11.75 -15.53 -14.50
C TRP A 1181 -12.31 -15.28 -13.08
N VAL A 1182 -13.23 -14.32 -12.89
CA VAL A 1182 -13.92 -14.12 -11.61
C VAL A 1182 -14.87 -15.30 -11.31
N LEU A 1183 -15.66 -15.71 -12.30
CA LEU A 1183 -16.58 -16.86 -12.20
C LEU A 1183 -15.83 -18.17 -11.90
N ASP A 1184 -14.77 -18.48 -12.65
CA ASP A 1184 -13.91 -19.66 -12.49
C ASP A 1184 -13.33 -19.77 -11.08
N TRP A 1185 -12.93 -18.63 -10.49
CA TRP A 1185 -12.39 -18.57 -9.13
C TRP A 1185 -13.47 -18.81 -8.07
N ILE A 1186 -14.67 -18.22 -8.24
CA ILE A 1186 -15.80 -18.45 -7.32
C ILE A 1186 -16.24 -19.92 -7.40
N ALA A 1187 -16.38 -20.47 -8.60
CA ALA A 1187 -16.72 -21.89 -8.81
C ALA A 1187 -15.64 -22.85 -8.26
N ALA A 1188 -14.37 -22.44 -8.22
CA ALA A 1188 -13.32 -23.21 -7.54
C ALA A 1188 -13.50 -23.21 -6.01
N VAL A 1189 -13.75 -22.03 -5.43
CA VAL A 1189 -14.03 -21.87 -4.00
C VAL A 1189 -15.29 -22.63 -3.57
N GLU A 1190 -16.33 -22.63 -4.39
CA GLU A 1190 -17.58 -23.35 -4.15
C GLU A 1190 -17.36 -24.88 -4.13
N ARG A 1191 -16.61 -25.41 -5.11
CA ARG A 1191 -16.16 -26.82 -5.12
C ARG A 1191 -15.34 -27.20 -3.89
N ASP A 1192 -14.45 -26.31 -3.44
CA ASP A 1192 -13.64 -26.49 -2.23
C ASP A 1192 -14.43 -26.24 -0.93
N ARG A 1193 -15.77 -26.25 -0.99
CA ARG A 1193 -16.71 -26.07 0.14
C ARG A 1193 -16.48 -24.77 0.91
N TRP A 1194 -16.10 -23.73 0.17
CA TRP A 1194 -15.83 -22.38 0.63
C TRP A 1194 -14.60 -22.25 1.54
N MET A 1195 -13.64 -23.16 1.44
CA MET A 1195 -12.32 -23.05 2.07
C MET A 1195 -11.39 -22.21 1.18
N ILE A 1196 -10.94 -21.04 1.65
CA ILE A 1196 -10.08 -20.14 0.89
C ILE A 1196 -8.73 -19.94 1.60
N LEU A 1197 -7.65 -20.08 0.84
CA LEU A 1197 -6.28 -19.77 1.26
C LEU A 1197 -6.04 -18.25 1.21
N GLY A 1198 -5.47 -17.67 2.27
CA GLY A 1198 -5.28 -16.23 2.42
C GLY A 1198 -4.56 -15.53 1.26
N ARG A 1199 -3.55 -16.17 0.66
CA ARG A 1199 -2.92 -15.64 -0.57
C ARG A 1199 -3.88 -15.63 -1.77
N SER A 1200 -4.72 -16.65 -1.95
CA SER A 1200 -5.70 -16.72 -3.04
C SER A 1200 -6.75 -15.61 -2.88
N LEU A 1201 -7.26 -15.40 -1.66
CA LEU A 1201 -8.13 -14.26 -1.35
C LEU A 1201 -7.43 -12.92 -1.60
N ALA A 1202 -6.17 -12.77 -1.18
CA ALA A 1202 -5.42 -11.53 -1.37
C ALA A 1202 -5.18 -11.19 -2.85
N GLU A 1203 -4.89 -12.22 -3.67
CA GLU A 1203 -4.73 -12.16 -5.13
C GLU A 1203 -6.08 -11.86 -5.83
N PHE A 1204 -7.18 -12.51 -5.41
CA PHE A 1204 -8.52 -12.28 -5.94
C PHE A 1204 -9.01 -10.86 -5.67
N VAL A 1205 -8.99 -10.41 -4.41
CA VAL A 1205 -9.40 -9.05 -4.04
C VAL A 1205 -8.62 -8.00 -4.82
N GLY A 1206 -7.30 -8.17 -4.99
CA GLY A 1206 -6.48 -7.23 -5.77
C GLY A 1206 -6.86 -7.14 -7.26
N ARG A 1207 -7.30 -8.25 -7.86
CA ARG A 1207 -7.83 -8.28 -9.23
C ARG A 1207 -9.25 -7.71 -9.31
N LEU A 1208 -10.07 -7.95 -8.28
CA LEU A 1208 -11.43 -7.42 -8.20
C LEU A 1208 -11.45 -5.90 -7.93
N THR A 1209 -10.42 -5.34 -7.27
CA THR A 1209 -10.20 -3.88 -7.21
C THR A 1209 -10.07 -3.26 -8.61
N PHE A 1210 -9.31 -3.91 -9.51
CA PHE A 1210 -9.14 -3.44 -10.89
C PHE A 1210 -10.47 -3.49 -11.66
N VAL A 1211 -11.23 -4.59 -11.52
CA VAL A 1211 -12.58 -4.72 -12.08
C VAL A 1211 -13.48 -3.59 -11.56
N GLY A 1212 -13.47 -3.35 -10.25
CA GLY A 1212 -14.24 -2.29 -9.60
C GLY A 1212 -13.85 -0.85 -9.99
N ARG A 1213 -12.71 -0.60 -10.66
CA ARG A 1213 -12.43 0.73 -11.22
C ARG A 1213 -13.37 1.05 -12.39
N MET A 1214 -13.65 0.07 -13.25
CA MET A 1214 -14.55 0.21 -14.41
C MET A 1214 -16.01 -0.17 -14.09
N VAL A 1215 -16.20 -1.16 -13.22
CA VAL A 1215 -17.51 -1.73 -12.89
C VAL A 1215 -17.91 -1.29 -11.48
N GLY A 1216 -18.43 -0.06 -11.35
CA GLY A 1216 -18.73 0.58 -10.06
C GLY A 1216 -19.59 -0.27 -9.11
N TRP A 1217 -20.57 -1.01 -9.63
CA TRP A 1217 -21.47 -1.87 -8.83
C TRP A 1217 -20.77 -3.02 -8.08
N VAL A 1218 -19.53 -3.37 -8.45
CA VAL A 1218 -18.73 -4.39 -7.74
C VAL A 1218 -18.17 -3.85 -6.42
N ARG A 1219 -18.01 -2.53 -6.27
CA ARG A 1219 -17.33 -1.91 -5.11
C ARG A 1219 -17.94 -2.21 -3.74
N PRO A 1220 -19.28 -2.20 -3.53
CA PRO A 1220 -19.87 -2.53 -2.23
C PRO A 1220 -19.45 -3.92 -1.72
N PHE A 1221 -19.40 -4.90 -2.63
CA PHE A 1221 -19.04 -6.29 -2.34
C PHE A 1221 -17.54 -6.48 -2.05
N LEU A 1222 -16.71 -5.47 -2.29
CA LEU A 1222 -15.30 -5.49 -1.87
C LEU A 1222 -15.14 -5.33 -0.36
N ALA A 1223 -16.06 -4.66 0.35
CA ALA A 1223 -15.86 -4.34 1.78
C ALA A 1223 -15.78 -5.60 2.68
N PRO A 1224 -16.68 -6.60 2.58
CA PRO A 1224 -16.55 -7.86 3.32
C PRO A 1224 -15.27 -8.62 2.95
N LEU A 1225 -14.88 -8.58 1.68
CA LEU A 1225 -13.67 -9.25 1.18
C LEU A 1225 -12.37 -8.59 1.70
N TYR A 1226 -12.33 -7.26 1.79
CA TYR A 1226 -11.21 -6.52 2.39
C TYR A 1226 -11.12 -6.76 3.89
N ALA A 1227 -12.23 -6.71 4.62
CA ALA A 1227 -12.27 -6.96 6.06
C ALA A 1227 -11.72 -8.37 6.40
N TRP A 1228 -12.17 -9.40 5.68
CA TRP A 1228 -11.67 -10.75 5.90
C TRP A 1228 -10.22 -10.94 5.42
N LYS A 1229 -9.82 -10.30 4.32
CA LYS A 1229 -8.41 -10.27 3.85
C LYS A 1229 -7.46 -9.62 4.85
N ALA A 1230 -7.90 -8.62 5.61
CA ALA A 1230 -7.08 -7.98 6.65
C ALA A 1230 -6.84 -8.92 7.84
N PHE A 1231 -7.80 -9.79 8.15
CA PHE A 1231 -7.71 -10.79 9.22
C PHE A 1231 -6.98 -12.07 8.81
N LEU A 1232 -7.10 -12.51 7.55
CA LEU A 1232 -6.62 -13.82 7.11
C LEU A 1232 -5.14 -13.81 6.66
N ASN A 1233 -4.29 -14.38 7.52
CA ASN A 1233 -2.87 -14.62 7.22
C ASN A 1233 -2.66 -15.37 5.88
N ARG A 1234 -1.66 -14.93 5.09
CA ARG A 1234 -1.46 -15.40 3.69
C ARG A 1234 -1.32 -16.91 3.52
N GLY A 1235 -0.73 -17.60 4.50
CA GLY A 1235 -0.54 -19.06 4.50
C GLY A 1235 -1.69 -19.85 5.12
N THR A 1236 -2.72 -19.19 5.67
CA THR A 1236 -3.84 -19.84 6.36
C THR A 1236 -4.98 -20.10 5.38
N THR A 1237 -5.50 -21.33 5.38
CA THR A 1237 -6.77 -21.67 4.71
C THR A 1237 -7.90 -21.65 5.74
N ALA A 1238 -8.95 -20.89 5.48
CA ALA A 1238 -10.10 -20.74 6.36
C ALA A 1238 -11.41 -20.80 5.57
N ARG A 1239 -12.52 -21.18 6.23
CA ARG A 1239 -13.85 -21.15 5.59
C ARG A 1239 -14.33 -19.71 5.46
N ALA A 1240 -14.93 -19.36 4.33
CA ALA A 1240 -15.54 -18.06 4.09
C ALA A 1240 -16.63 -17.75 5.14
N PRO A 1241 -16.58 -16.57 5.80
CA PRO A 1241 -17.70 -16.04 6.57
C PRO A 1241 -18.95 -15.84 5.71
N GLU A 1242 -20.13 -15.83 6.33
CA GLU A 1242 -21.40 -15.80 5.59
C GLU A 1242 -21.57 -14.54 4.72
N ALA A 1243 -21.12 -13.37 5.19
CA ALA A 1243 -21.10 -12.14 4.39
C ALA A 1243 -20.16 -12.23 3.17
N VAL A 1244 -19.05 -12.97 3.26
CA VAL A 1244 -18.15 -13.22 2.12
C VAL A 1244 -18.78 -14.22 1.16
N TYR A 1245 -19.36 -15.31 1.67
CA TYR A 1245 -20.10 -16.29 0.89
C TYR A 1245 -21.20 -15.61 0.06
N LEU A 1246 -22.07 -14.80 0.68
CA LEU A 1246 -23.14 -14.09 -0.02
C LEU A 1246 -22.61 -13.06 -1.03
N SER A 1247 -21.54 -12.34 -0.70
CA SER A 1247 -20.90 -11.41 -1.63
C SER A 1247 -20.37 -12.13 -2.89
N LEU A 1248 -19.75 -13.30 -2.73
CA LEU A 1248 -19.23 -14.10 -3.84
C LEU A 1248 -20.37 -14.74 -4.66
N CYS A 1249 -21.45 -15.22 -4.02
CA CYS A 1249 -22.63 -15.71 -4.74
C CYS A 1249 -23.28 -14.59 -5.57
N TYR A 1250 -23.54 -13.42 -4.97
CA TYR A 1250 -24.10 -12.28 -5.70
C TYR A 1250 -23.20 -11.88 -6.89
N LEU A 1251 -21.88 -11.82 -6.69
CA LEU A 1251 -20.92 -11.52 -7.75
C LEU A 1251 -20.96 -12.58 -8.87
N ARG A 1252 -21.05 -13.88 -8.55
CA ARG A 1252 -21.23 -14.94 -9.54
C ARG A 1252 -22.50 -14.68 -10.36
N ASP A 1253 -23.65 -14.63 -9.69
CA ASP A 1253 -24.96 -14.54 -10.33
C ASP A 1253 -25.06 -13.27 -11.22
N HIS A 1254 -24.55 -12.13 -10.74
CA HIS A 1254 -24.54 -10.87 -11.51
C HIS A 1254 -23.45 -10.77 -12.58
N PHE A 1255 -22.40 -11.61 -12.56
CA PHE A 1255 -21.50 -11.75 -13.70
C PHE A 1255 -22.02 -12.78 -14.71
N GLU A 1256 -22.73 -13.83 -14.30
CA GLU A 1256 -23.36 -14.80 -15.21
C GLU A 1256 -24.49 -14.16 -16.06
N ASP A 1257 -25.29 -13.26 -15.48
CA ASP A 1257 -26.33 -12.49 -16.21
C ASP A 1257 -25.78 -11.36 -17.10
N ARG A 1258 -24.48 -11.06 -17.04
CA ARG A 1258 -23.87 -9.85 -17.67
C ARG A 1258 -22.58 -10.12 -18.47
N CYS A 1259 -22.15 -11.38 -18.56
CA CYS A 1259 -21.16 -11.89 -19.51
C CYS A 1259 -21.83 -12.26 -20.85
#